data_AF-A0A4V5P139-F1
#
_entry.id   AF-A0A4V5P139-F1
#
_cell.length_a   1.000
_cell.length_b   1.000
_cell.length_c   1.000
_cell.angle_alpha   90.00
_cell.angle_beta   90.00
_cell.angle_gamma   90.00
#
_symmetry.space_group_name_H-M   'P 1'
#
loop_
_entity.id
_entity.type
_entity.pdbx_description
1 polymer ?
#
loop_
_entity_poly.entity_id
_entity_poly.type
_entity_poly.pdbx_seq_one_letter_code
_entity_poly.pdbx_strand_id
1 'polypeptide(L)'
;MKTLLSILLFVGISSAYAQVLPTDTVPAIINYTTENGVTKFTSELRPLRQIAGAPAPFYTYFWEFGDGGFSFEKDPIHIYKGKDPIFARLFATNNYDDGKRPPTRPKPIKPTVNKPMMASVSTEPTLFKMGGSIELKSNCMPKPGDDMMIVFGYRNKAENGQQNLNGTVAILFNDKEFTNNNFVLAETHAYNGEKKADLKSLLTTAYLPVKKTNPPVYYASLNEMQFNADETIMSKQFTNQNEDAHDSFMADKKQLFYDEKILLSDKAKDFKSSETWRFENLKQNEERFLFMHFKTTPEMLKDTNAVVRITAVFIPDNPLVEKEFFNMELQIVASHDPNKMVLRKTRMNYRFTGKNRELTYKIRFQNTGKGPAKKVDVAVNISEVFNQETIKITKTKPEVINCDSAYTNQSCIKTIKGIDSVHFVFSNIYLPGMQQKGVNDADSTMGFVEYKIKFKEKPKKLPIKSGAAIVFDKNEPIYTNRAVGRFKMGLSPGLIIGYGFPFETDNRNYLNNKNFVIGASLAPYAPHRYYWQAELYLSSFKESTYLVSSSGPGKDTTVNRINYRILNKDYTKIKKVTTINVVPAQLRYNINKYIGAGAGALVSLDIYNKSTDVLDYTLGTTNANGTTTNSDLKVIANELKKNFADARISFFSDIQLGLVRVGPSVGFRYLFDPKTSNNRMATYVTWKF
;
A
#
# COMPACT_ATOMS: atom_id res chain seq x y z
N MET A 1 53.67 33.36 -66.71
CA MET A 1 53.92 34.44 -65.73
C MET A 1 52.67 34.63 -64.88
N LYS A 2 52.84 34.56 -63.55
CA LYS A 2 51.96 35.06 -62.45
C LYS A 2 50.57 34.39 -62.30
N THR A 3 50.36 33.39 -61.43
CA THR A 3 50.28 33.34 -59.94
C THR A 3 48.96 33.82 -59.32
N LEU A 4 48.54 33.07 -58.29
CA LEU A 4 47.42 33.21 -57.34
C LEU A 4 46.06 32.64 -57.81
N LEU A 5 45.31 31.85 -57.03
CA LEU A 5 45.44 31.40 -55.65
C LEU A 5 44.56 30.14 -55.48
N SER A 6 45.13 29.11 -54.88
CA SER A 6 44.49 27.86 -54.46
C SER A 6 43.77 28.09 -53.13
N ILE A 7 42.53 27.59 -52.94
CA ILE A 7 41.96 27.18 -51.64
C ILE A 7 40.60 26.46 -51.84
N LEU A 8 40.56 25.22 -51.34
CA LEU A 8 39.45 24.38 -50.86
C LEU A 8 38.21 24.11 -51.75
N LEU A 9 38.12 22.87 -52.25
CA LEU A 9 36.87 22.09 -52.20
C LEU A 9 37.18 20.57 -52.19
N PHE A 10 37.50 20.03 -51.01
CA PHE A 10 37.52 18.58 -50.77
C PHE A 10 36.16 18.19 -50.18
N VAL A 11 35.22 17.79 -51.04
CA VAL A 11 33.95 17.20 -50.62
C VAL A 11 34.22 15.74 -50.26
N GLY A 12 34.43 15.49 -48.97
CA GLY A 12 34.42 14.15 -48.40
C GLY A 12 32.97 13.65 -48.33
N ILE A 13 32.62 12.67 -49.15
CA ILE A 13 31.40 11.89 -49.02
C ILE A 13 31.61 10.94 -47.83
N SER A 14 31.23 11.38 -46.63
CA SER A 14 31.03 10.49 -45.51
C SER A 14 29.66 9.82 -45.67
N SER A 15 29.67 8.55 -46.08
CA SER A 15 28.52 7.67 -46.00
C SER A 15 28.06 7.58 -44.54
N ALA A 16 26.99 8.33 -44.22
CA ALA A 16 26.26 8.18 -42.99
C ALA A 16 25.61 6.79 -42.98
N TYR A 17 26.24 5.83 -42.32
CA TYR A 17 25.52 4.65 -41.84
C TYR A 17 24.46 5.15 -40.87
N ALA A 18 23.21 5.18 -41.33
CA ALA A 18 22.07 5.33 -40.44
C ALA A 18 22.13 4.18 -39.42
N GLN A 19 22.45 4.50 -38.17
CA GLN A 19 22.26 3.57 -37.06
C GLN A 19 20.76 3.30 -36.96
N VAL A 20 20.32 2.18 -37.53
CA VAL A 20 18.99 1.63 -37.29
C VAL A 20 18.89 1.41 -35.79
N LEU A 21 18.08 2.22 -35.10
CA LEU A 21 17.77 2.01 -33.69
C LEU A 21 17.20 0.59 -33.56
N PRO A 22 17.86 -0.32 -32.81
CA PRO A 22 17.33 -1.66 -32.63
C PRO A 22 15.95 -1.56 -32.00
N THR A 23 14.97 -2.21 -32.64
CA THR A 23 13.64 -2.39 -32.06
C THR A 23 13.77 -3.05 -30.70
N ASP A 24 13.26 -2.40 -29.65
CA ASP A 24 13.40 -2.84 -28.25
C ASP A 24 12.68 -4.17 -27.95
N THR A 25 11.89 -4.71 -28.89
CA THR A 25 10.95 -5.82 -28.69
C THR A 25 11.14 -6.99 -29.66
N VAL A 26 12.38 -7.36 -29.97
CA VAL A 26 12.67 -8.58 -30.75
C VAL A 26 12.54 -9.82 -29.85
N PRO A 27 11.71 -10.83 -30.20
CA PRO A 27 11.60 -12.07 -29.44
C PRO A 27 12.89 -12.88 -29.50
N ALA A 28 13.15 -13.68 -28.45
CA ALA A 28 14.27 -14.60 -28.45
C ALA A 28 14.10 -15.69 -29.52
N ILE A 29 15.14 -15.97 -30.30
CA ILE A 29 15.14 -17.07 -31.27
C ILE A 29 15.68 -18.31 -30.56
N ILE A 30 14.84 -19.35 -30.47
CA ILE A 30 15.21 -20.64 -29.87
C ILE A 30 15.72 -21.58 -30.96
N ASN A 31 16.96 -22.03 -30.78
CA ASN A 31 17.61 -23.04 -31.60
C ASN A 31 17.81 -24.32 -30.78
N TYR A 32 17.58 -25.49 -31.38
CA TYR A 32 17.79 -26.76 -30.72
C TYR A 32 18.39 -27.81 -31.66
N THR A 33 19.18 -28.72 -31.09
CA THR A 33 19.69 -29.90 -31.78
C THR A 33 19.41 -31.13 -30.93
N THR A 34 18.80 -32.16 -31.51
CA THR A 34 18.53 -33.42 -30.82
C THR A 34 19.43 -34.52 -31.39
N GLU A 35 20.29 -35.06 -30.55
CA GLU A 35 21.20 -36.16 -30.89
C GLU A 35 21.07 -37.26 -29.82
N ASN A 36 20.88 -38.51 -30.24
CA ASN A 36 20.81 -39.67 -29.35
C ASN A 36 19.79 -39.54 -28.18
N GLY A 37 18.66 -38.86 -28.42
CA GLY A 37 17.63 -38.63 -27.40
C GLY A 37 17.88 -37.46 -26.45
N VAL A 38 19.00 -36.75 -26.63
CA VAL A 38 19.41 -35.59 -25.83
C VAL A 38 19.18 -34.32 -26.66
N THR A 39 18.39 -33.39 -26.15
CA THR A 39 18.10 -32.12 -26.83
C THR A 39 18.90 -30.99 -26.18
N LYS A 40 19.78 -30.36 -26.95
CA LYS A 40 20.54 -29.18 -26.53
C LYS A 40 19.86 -27.91 -27.03
N PHE A 41 19.69 -26.93 -26.15
CA PHE A 41 19.09 -25.64 -26.46
C PHE A 41 20.14 -24.53 -26.50
N THR A 42 19.96 -23.60 -27.43
CA THR A 42 20.70 -22.34 -27.51
C THR A 42 19.73 -21.21 -27.88
N SER A 43 20.12 -19.97 -27.59
CA SER A 43 19.28 -18.81 -27.90
C SER A 43 20.06 -17.65 -28.49
N GLU A 44 19.42 -16.96 -29.44
CA GLU A 44 19.90 -15.70 -29.99
C GLU A 44 19.05 -14.55 -29.47
N LEU A 45 19.71 -13.56 -28.88
CA LEU A 45 19.11 -12.39 -28.24
C LEU A 45 19.72 -11.11 -28.82
N ARG A 46 19.00 -9.99 -28.72
CA ARG A 46 19.54 -8.69 -29.12
C ARG A 46 20.79 -8.32 -28.30
N PRO A 47 21.70 -7.49 -28.84
CA PRO A 47 22.76 -6.89 -28.04
C PRO A 47 22.21 -6.05 -26.88
N LEU A 48 22.91 -6.09 -25.74
CA LEU A 48 22.56 -5.30 -24.54
C LEU A 48 23.17 -3.91 -24.61
N ARG A 49 22.44 -2.91 -24.11
CA ARG A 49 22.86 -1.51 -24.02
C ARG A 49 23.26 -1.19 -22.58
N GLN A 50 24.48 -0.68 -22.42
CA GLN A 50 25.05 -0.33 -21.13
C GLN A 50 24.37 0.91 -20.54
N ILE A 51 23.98 0.84 -19.27
CA ILE A 51 23.57 2.02 -18.49
C ILE A 51 24.82 2.67 -17.88
N ALA A 52 24.96 3.99 -18.03
CA ALA A 52 26.06 4.76 -17.47
C ALA A 52 26.15 4.59 -15.93
N GLY A 53 27.33 4.22 -15.43
CA GLY A 53 27.58 3.99 -14.00
C GLY A 53 27.06 2.66 -13.45
N ALA A 54 26.40 1.83 -14.26
CA ALA A 54 26.01 0.47 -13.89
C ALA A 54 27.11 -0.56 -14.28
N PRO A 55 27.14 -1.76 -13.66
CA PRO A 55 27.95 -2.88 -14.13
C PRO A 55 27.62 -3.31 -15.58
N ALA A 56 28.47 -4.15 -16.17
CA ALA A 56 28.25 -4.69 -17.51
C ALA A 56 26.91 -5.45 -17.61
N PRO A 57 26.07 -5.18 -18.62
CA PRO A 57 24.77 -5.81 -18.75
C PRO A 57 24.91 -7.28 -19.17
N PHE A 58 23.98 -8.12 -18.69
CA PHE A 58 23.92 -9.55 -19.02
C PHE A 58 22.49 -10.08 -19.02
N TYR A 59 22.28 -11.24 -19.66
CA TYR A 59 21.00 -11.96 -19.66
C TYR A 59 20.96 -13.06 -18.59
N THR A 60 19.79 -13.25 -17.98
CA THR A 60 19.41 -14.48 -17.28
C THR A 60 18.31 -15.21 -18.06
N TYR A 61 18.27 -16.54 -17.91
CA TYR A 61 17.47 -17.43 -18.75
C TYR A 61 16.50 -18.24 -17.87
N PHE A 62 15.33 -18.51 -18.41
CA PHE A 62 14.40 -19.47 -17.85
C PHE A 62 13.74 -20.24 -19.00
N TRP A 63 14.02 -21.52 -19.06
CA TRP A 63 13.52 -22.47 -20.04
C TRP A 63 12.41 -23.29 -19.43
N GLU A 64 11.30 -23.41 -20.14
CA GLU A 64 10.22 -24.36 -19.89
C GLU A 64 10.18 -25.31 -21.07
N PHE A 65 10.40 -26.61 -20.85
CA PHE A 65 10.60 -27.56 -21.94
C PHE A 65 9.29 -28.10 -22.54
N GLY A 66 8.16 -27.87 -21.87
CA GLY A 66 6.82 -28.26 -22.34
C GLY A 66 6.35 -29.65 -21.87
N ASP A 67 7.10 -30.30 -20.98
CA ASP A 67 6.81 -31.62 -20.41
C ASP A 67 6.84 -31.63 -18.86
N GLY A 68 6.83 -30.44 -18.25
CA GLY A 68 7.00 -30.25 -16.80
C GLY A 68 8.45 -29.97 -16.37
N GLY A 69 9.44 -30.24 -17.22
CA GLY A 69 10.85 -29.90 -16.96
C GLY A 69 11.18 -28.43 -17.23
N PHE A 70 12.18 -27.90 -16.53
CA PHE A 70 12.63 -26.51 -16.69
C PHE A 70 14.13 -26.32 -16.42
N SER A 71 14.70 -25.18 -16.82
CA SER A 71 16.09 -24.83 -16.50
C SER A 71 16.34 -23.33 -16.40
N PHE A 72 17.31 -22.93 -15.57
CA PHE A 72 17.80 -21.55 -15.49
C PHE A 72 19.15 -21.34 -16.22
N GLU A 73 19.67 -22.40 -16.86
CA GLU A 73 20.93 -22.35 -17.59
C GLU A 73 20.79 -21.59 -18.91
N LYS A 74 21.92 -21.02 -19.36
CA LYS A 74 21.98 -20.34 -20.65
C LYS A 74 21.71 -21.30 -21.82
N ASP A 75 22.46 -22.40 -21.85
CA ASP A 75 22.45 -23.39 -22.93
C ASP A 75 22.14 -24.79 -22.34
N PRO A 76 20.89 -25.05 -21.89
CA PRO A 76 20.56 -26.28 -21.18
C PRO A 76 20.49 -27.49 -22.11
N ILE A 77 20.56 -28.66 -21.47
CA ILE A 77 20.35 -29.95 -22.09
C ILE A 77 19.15 -30.62 -21.41
N HIS A 78 18.22 -31.17 -22.20
CA HIS A 78 17.02 -31.85 -21.71
C HIS A 78 16.76 -33.17 -22.41
N ILE A 79 16.18 -34.13 -21.68
CA ILE A 79 15.84 -35.46 -22.19
C ILE A 79 14.32 -35.65 -22.07
N TYR A 80 13.67 -35.76 -23.22
CA TYR A 80 12.22 -35.95 -23.29
C TYR A 80 11.83 -37.42 -23.13
N LYS A 81 10.79 -37.68 -22.33
CA LYS A 81 10.25 -39.03 -22.11
C LYS A 81 9.25 -39.46 -23.20
N GLY A 82 8.56 -38.49 -23.82
CA GLY A 82 7.55 -38.71 -24.86
C GLY A 82 8.05 -38.36 -26.26
N LYS A 83 7.31 -38.82 -27.27
CA LYS A 83 7.53 -38.47 -28.70
C LYS A 83 6.59 -37.38 -29.21
N ASP A 84 5.61 -37.00 -28.39
CA ASP A 84 4.58 -36.06 -28.80
C ASP A 84 5.18 -34.66 -29.04
N PRO A 85 4.68 -33.91 -30.04
CA PRO A 85 5.07 -32.54 -30.25
C PRO A 85 4.76 -31.69 -29.01
N ILE A 86 5.75 -30.93 -28.57
CA ILE A 86 5.69 -30.10 -27.36
C ILE A 86 6.28 -28.72 -27.66
N PHE A 87 5.94 -27.74 -26.83
CA PHE A 87 6.37 -26.37 -27.03
C PHE A 87 7.36 -25.94 -25.95
N ALA A 88 8.61 -25.72 -26.35
CA ALA A 88 9.62 -25.12 -25.48
C ALA A 88 9.48 -23.60 -25.48
N ARG A 89 9.66 -22.96 -24.33
CA ARG A 89 9.62 -21.51 -24.14
C ARG A 89 10.89 -21.03 -23.46
N LEU A 90 11.36 -19.84 -23.84
CA LEU A 90 12.46 -19.13 -23.20
C LEU A 90 11.98 -17.76 -22.73
N PHE A 91 12.18 -17.48 -21.44
CA PHE A 91 11.96 -16.18 -20.84
C PHE A 91 13.32 -15.56 -20.45
N ALA A 92 13.86 -14.73 -21.34
CA ALA A 92 15.13 -14.03 -21.11
C ALA A 92 14.92 -12.70 -20.37
N THR A 93 15.73 -12.43 -19.36
CA THR A 93 15.70 -11.16 -18.61
C THR A 93 17.00 -10.40 -18.80
N ASN A 94 16.90 -9.17 -19.32
CA ASN A 94 18.01 -8.23 -19.47
C ASN A 94 18.29 -7.51 -18.13
N ASN A 95 19.53 -7.63 -17.64
CA ASN A 95 20.02 -6.99 -16.41
C ASN A 95 20.93 -5.81 -16.77
N TYR A 96 20.83 -4.71 -16.02
CA TYR A 96 21.57 -3.45 -16.28
C TYR A 96 21.42 -2.86 -17.71
N ASP A 97 20.30 -3.16 -18.37
CA ASP A 97 19.96 -2.68 -19.71
C ASP A 97 18.68 -1.84 -19.67
N ASP A 98 18.63 -0.80 -20.50
CA ASP A 98 17.56 0.20 -20.54
C ASP A 98 16.36 -0.19 -21.43
N GLY A 99 16.49 -1.25 -22.23
CA GLY A 99 15.45 -1.72 -23.14
C GLY A 99 14.38 -2.59 -22.47
N LYS A 100 13.34 -2.92 -23.25
CA LYS A 100 12.31 -3.87 -22.85
C LYS A 100 12.84 -5.31 -22.88
N ARG A 101 12.13 -6.18 -22.15
CA ARG A 101 12.39 -7.62 -22.19
C ARG A 101 12.03 -8.20 -23.56
N PRO A 102 12.81 -9.16 -24.07
CA PRO A 102 12.42 -9.94 -25.24
C PRO A 102 11.07 -10.62 -24.97
N PRO A 103 10.06 -10.45 -25.84
CA PRO A 103 8.83 -11.23 -25.73
C PRO A 103 9.11 -12.72 -25.96
N THR A 104 8.44 -13.57 -25.20
CA THR A 104 8.56 -15.03 -25.33
C THR A 104 7.74 -15.54 -26.52
N ARG A 105 8.33 -16.38 -27.36
CA ARG A 105 7.64 -17.10 -28.44
C ARG A 105 7.85 -18.61 -28.29
N PRO A 106 6.80 -19.43 -28.13
CA PRO A 106 6.95 -20.87 -28.05
C PRO A 106 7.53 -21.46 -29.33
N LYS A 107 8.44 -22.43 -29.18
CA LYS A 107 9.06 -23.17 -30.28
C LYS A 107 8.56 -24.62 -30.24
N PRO A 108 7.95 -25.14 -31.31
CA PRO A 108 7.61 -26.56 -31.38
C PRO A 108 8.91 -27.39 -31.45
N ILE A 109 9.00 -28.38 -30.59
CA ILE A 109 10.06 -29.39 -30.53
C ILE A 109 9.45 -30.72 -30.97
N LYS A 110 10.20 -31.49 -31.75
CA LYS A 110 9.88 -32.87 -32.13
C LYS A 110 10.87 -33.79 -31.44
N PRO A 111 10.55 -34.32 -30.25
CA PRO A 111 11.47 -35.17 -29.52
C PRO A 111 11.72 -36.48 -30.27
N THR A 112 12.95 -36.97 -30.20
CA THR A 112 13.29 -38.34 -30.61
C THR A 112 13.64 -39.12 -29.35
N VAL A 113 12.95 -40.24 -29.13
CA VAL A 113 13.23 -41.10 -27.96
C VAL A 113 14.12 -42.24 -28.44
N ASN A 114 15.43 -42.07 -28.24
CA ASN A 114 16.41 -43.15 -28.29
C ASN A 114 16.99 -43.32 -26.87
N LYS A 115 17.27 -44.56 -26.44
CA LYS A 115 17.97 -44.78 -25.16
C LYS A 115 19.37 -44.16 -25.28
N PRO A 116 19.72 -43.13 -24.48
CA PRO A 116 21.05 -42.54 -24.57
C PRO A 116 22.09 -43.58 -24.15
N MET A 117 23.16 -43.74 -24.94
CA MET A 117 24.29 -44.64 -24.63
C MET A 117 25.23 -44.07 -23.54
N MET A 118 24.92 -42.90 -22.97
CA MET A 118 25.72 -42.23 -21.96
C MET A 118 24.83 -41.69 -20.85
N ALA A 119 25.25 -41.85 -19.60
CA ALA A 119 24.65 -41.22 -18.43
C ALA A 119 24.95 -39.70 -18.45
N SER A 120 24.30 -38.96 -19.35
CA SER A 120 24.27 -37.51 -19.26
C SER A 120 23.35 -37.14 -18.10
N VAL A 121 23.95 -36.68 -17.00
CA VAL A 121 23.24 -36.18 -15.81
C VAL A 121 22.48 -34.93 -16.23
N SER A 122 21.21 -35.08 -16.59
CA SER A 122 20.26 -33.95 -16.59
C SER A 122 20.05 -33.57 -15.13
N THR A 123 20.83 -32.62 -14.64
CA THR A 123 20.65 -32.06 -13.31
C THR A 123 19.46 -31.11 -13.40
N GLU A 124 18.24 -31.65 -13.35
CA GLU A 124 17.02 -30.85 -13.20
C GLU A 124 17.25 -29.93 -11.98
N PRO A 125 17.16 -28.61 -12.13
CA PRO A 125 17.43 -27.70 -11.02
C PRO A 125 16.40 -27.95 -9.92
N THR A 126 16.87 -28.32 -8.72
CA THR A 126 15.98 -28.48 -7.57
C THR A 126 15.44 -27.12 -7.16
N LEU A 127 14.12 -26.93 -7.35
CA LEU A 127 13.43 -25.72 -6.89
C LEU A 127 13.47 -25.63 -5.35
N PHE A 128 13.36 -26.78 -4.69
CA PHE A 128 13.17 -26.90 -3.24
C PHE A 128 14.49 -26.79 -2.47
N LYS A 129 14.84 -25.57 -2.08
CA LYS A 129 16.05 -25.28 -1.28
C LYS A 129 15.72 -25.04 0.19
N MET A 130 14.47 -24.70 0.50
CA MET A 130 14.05 -24.32 1.85
C MET A 130 13.43 -25.46 2.68
N GLY A 131 13.49 -26.71 2.19
CA GLY A 131 13.00 -27.89 2.92
C GLY A 131 11.47 -28.04 2.99
N GLY A 132 10.72 -27.04 2.51
CA GLY A 132 9.26 -27.04 2.46
C GLY A 132 8.66 -28.05 1.48
N SER A 133 7.35 -28.25 1.58
CA SER A 133 6.49 -28.92 0.60
C SER A 133 6.09 -28.00 -0.55
N ILE A 134 6.29 -26.69 -0.42
CA ILE A 134 6.08 -25.71 -1.51
C ILE A 134 7.20 -24.69 -1.62
N GLU A 135 7.50 -24.26 -2.85
CA GLU A 135 8.44 -23.18 -3.12
C GLU A 135 8.01 -22.37 -4.36
N LEU A 136 8.23 -21.06 -4.32
CA LEU A 136 8.02 -20.16 -5.45
C LEU A 136 9.36 -19.60 -5.93
N LYS A 137 9.62 -19.68 -7.23
CA LYS A 137 10.74 -18.99 -7.87
C LYS A 137 10.27 -18.18 -9.06
N SER A 138 10.58 -16.88 -9.05
CA SER A 138 10.38 -16.01 -10.19
C SER A 138 11.60 -16.03 -11.11
N ASN A 139 11.42 -15.98 -12.42
CA ASN A 139 12.54 -15.78 -13.35
C ASN A 139 13.13 -14.36 -13.27
N CYS A 140 12.33 -13.38 -12.86
CA CYS A 140 12.74 -11.98 -12.79
C CYS A 140 11.91 -11.17 -11.79
N MET A 141 12.39 -9.95 -11.47
CA MET A 141 11.63 -8.96 -10.70
C MET A 141 10.59 -8.29 -11.61
N PRO A 142 9.39 -7.97 -11.10
CA PRO A 142 8.34 -7.35 -11.91
C PRO A 142 8.72 -5.93 -12.33
N LYS A 143 8.47 -5.60 -13.61
CA LYS A 143 8.69 -4.28 -14.20
C LYS A 143 7.38 -3.84 -14.87
N PRO A 144 6.87 -2.61 -14.65
CA PRO A 144 5.53 -2.23 -15.12
C PRO A 144 5.34 -2.44 -16.62
N GLY A 145 4.30 -3.19 -17.00
CA GLY A 145 3.99 -3.53 -18.38
C GLY A 145 4.79 -4.70 -18.98
N ASP A 146 5.71 -5.30 -18.22
CA ASP A 146 6.47 -6.48 -18.65
C ASP A 146 5.85 -7.78 -18.09
N ASP A 147 6.22 -8.86 -18.77
CA ASP A 147 5.90 -10.24 -18.41
C ASP A 147 6.88 -10.80 -17.36
N MET A 148 6.40 -11.75 -16.57
CA MET A 148 7.15 -12.47 -15.55
C MET A 148 6.65 -13.91 -15.46
N MET A 149 7.56 -14.85 -15.26
CA MET A 149 7.25 -16.25 -14.96
C MET A 149 7.48 -16.55 -13.49
N ILE A 150 6.53 -17.26 -12.89
CA ILE A 150 6.67 -17.83 -11.56
C ILE A 150 6.50 -19.35 -11.68
N VAL A 151 7.52 -20.08 -11.22
CA VAL A 151 7.44 -21.52 -11.01
C VAL A 151 6.93 -21.75 -9.60
N PHE A 152 5.83 -22.49 -9.49
CA PHE A 152 5.29 -22.95 -8.22
C PHE A 152 5.47 -24.45 -8.13
N GLY A 153 6.48 -24.86 -7.37
CA GLY A 153 6.69 -26.25 -7.04
C GLY A 153 5.91 -26.65 -5.80
N TYR A 154 5.32 -27.84 -5.86
CA TYR A 154 4.77 -28.53 -4.71
C TYR A 154 5.18 -30.01 -4.73
N ARG A 155 5.37 -30.60 -3.55
CA ARG A 155 5.88 -31.97 -3.41
C ARG A 155 5.31 -32.71 -2.21
N ASN A 156 5.21 -34.02 -2.34
CA ASN A 156 4.88 -34.91 -1.24
C ASN A 156 6.17 -35.47 -0.63
N LYS A 157 6.58 -34.96 0.53
CA LYS A 157 7.85 -35.36 1.14
C LYS A 157 7.72 -36.72 1.83
N ALA A 158 8.83 -37.43 1.97
CA ALA A 158 8.84 -38.72 2.67
C ALA A 158 8.28 -38.62 4.10
N GLU A 159 8.56 -37.50 4.78
CA GLU A 159 8.12 -37.24 6.16
C GLU A 159 6.61 -37.09 6.31
N ASN A 160 5.88 -36.87 5.20
CA ASN A 160 4.41 -36.79 5.23
C ASN A 160 3.75 -38.16 5.49
N GLY A 161 4.49 -39.28 5.37
CA GLY A 161 4.00 -40.62 5.67
C GLY A 161 2.87 -41.13 4.75
N GLN A 162 2.65 -40.47 3.61
CA GLN A 162 1.59 -40.77 2.65
C GLN A 162 2.21 -41.21 1.32
N GLN A 163 1.87 -42.41 0.82
CA GLN A 163 2.37 -42.85 -0.49
C GLN A 163 1.80 -42.01 -1.64
N ASN A 164 0.52 -41.65 -1.56
CA ASN A 164 -0.16 -40.80 -2.53
C ASN A 164 -0.89 -39.70 -1.77
N LEU A 165 -0.69 -38.45 -2.20
CA LEU A 165 -1.30 -37.29 -1.58
C LEU A 165 -2.23 -36.59 -2.58
N ASN A 166 -3.44 -36.27 -2.12
CA ASN A 166 -4.38 -35.41 -2.81
C ASN A 166 -4.48 -34.09 -2.06
N GLY A 167 -4.83 -33.03 -2.77
CA GLY A 167 -4.99 -31.74 -2.14
C GLY A 167 -5.20 -30.61 -3.13
N THR A 168 -4.98 -29.41 -2.63
CA THR A 168 -5.18 -28.17 -3.35
C THR A 168 -3.99 -27.25 -3.17
N VAL A 169 -3.52 -26.67 -4.26
CA VAL A 169 -2.56 -25.55 -4.25
C VAL A 169 -3.27 -24.27 -4.65
N ALA A 170 -2.92 -23.16 -4.02
CA ALA A 170 -3.46 -21.85 -4.36
C ALA A 170 -2.37 -20.78 -4.41
N ILE A 171 -2.57 -19.79 -5.25
CA ILE A 171 -1.75 -18.57 -5.30
C ILE A 171 -2.62 -17.35 -4.99
N LEU A 172 -2.19 -16.55 -4.02
CA LEU A 172 -2.83 -15.30 -3.61
C LEU A 172 -1.96 -14.12 -4.08
N PHE A 173 -2.57 -13.15 -4.75
CA PHE A 173 -1.85 -11.99 -5.32
C PHE A 173 -2.74 -10.74 -5.36
N ASN A 174 -2.15 -9.59 -5.69
CA ASN A 174 -2.78 -8.26 -5.61
C ASN A 174 -3.21 -7.88 -4.19
N ASP A 175 -2.23 -7.57 -3.33
CA ASP A 175 -2.46 -7.13 -1.95
C ASP A 175 -3.42 -5.93 -1.88
N LYS A 176 -4.40 -5.98 -0.98
CA LYS A 176 -5.39 -4.93 -0.73
C LYS A 176 -4.78 -3.64 -0.19
N GLU A 177 -3.53 -3.69 0.29
CA GLU A 177 -2.82 -2.48 0.69
C GLU A 177 -2.60 -1.48 -0.48
N PHE A 178 -2.67 -1.98 -1.72
CA PHE A 178 -2.57 -1.19 -2.95
C PHE A 178 -3.95 -0.90 -3.54
N THR A 179 -4.12 0.30 -4.11
CA THR A 179 -5.40 0.70 -4.74
C THR A 179 -5.67 -0.07 -6.03
N ASN A 180 -4.66 -0.25 -6.88
CA ASN A 180 -4.79 -0.91 -8.18
C ASN A 180 -4.29 -2.37 -8.11
N ASN A 181 -4.68 -3.19 -9.09
CA ASN A 181 -4.09 -4.51 -9.27
C ASN A 181 -2.69 -4.35 -9.88
N ASN A 182 -1.73 -5.06 -9.32
CA ASN A 182 -0.33 -5.02 -9.74
C ASN A 182 0.00 -6.12 -10.75
N PHE A 183 -0.75 -7.22 -10.68
CA PHE A 183 -0.54 -8.43 -11.44
C PHE A 183 -1.84 -8.92 -12.06
N VAL A 184 -1.72 -9.47 -13.26
CA VAL A 184 -2.74 -10.28 -13.91
C VAL A 184 -2.10 -11.63 -14.22
N LEU A 185 -2.70 -12.71 -13.73
CA LEU A 185 -2.30 -14.06 -14.15
C LEU A 185 -2.90 -14.28 -15.54
N ALA A 186 -2.06 -14.24 -16.57
CA ALA A 186 -2.50 -14.37 -17.96
C ALA A 186 -2.71 -15.84 -18.34
N GLU A 187 -1.81 -16.71 -17.89
CA GLU A 187 -1.85 -18.12 -18.21
C GLU A 187 -1.23 -18.96 -17.08
N THR A 188 -1.61 -20.23 -16.99
CA THR A 188 -0.95 -21.21 -16.13
C THR A 188 -0.82 -22.51 -16.91
N HIS A 189 0.42 -23.02 -16.99
CA HIS A 189 0.72 -24.32 -17.57
C HIS A 189 0.89 -25.34 -16.45
N ALA A 190 0.15 -26.42 -16.58
CA ALA A 190 0.08 -27.54 -15.66
C ALA A 190 0.29 -28.83 -16.48
N TYR A 191 1.09 -29.76 -15.97
CA TYR A 191 1.56 -30.92 -16.74
C TYR A 191 1.18 -32.26 -16.09
N ASN A 192 0.48 -32.26 -14.96
CA ASN A 192 0.20 -33.44 -14.15
C ASN A 192 -1.30 -33.60 -13.82
N GLY A 193 -2.19 -33.05 -14.65
CA GLY A 193 -3.64 -33.23 -14.54
C GLY A 193 -4.31 -32.36 -13.46
N GLU A 194 -3.65 -31.29 -13.02
CA GLU A 194 -4.17 -30.35 -12.05
C GLU A 194 -5.42 -29.62 -12.58
N LYS A 195 -6.52 -29.66 -11.82
CA LYS A 195 -7.80 -29.07 -12.23
C LYS A 195 -8.05 -27.77 -11.51
N LYS A 196 -8.45 -26.71 -12.22
CA LYS A 196 -8.85 -25.45 -11.57
C LYS A 196 -9.98 -25.70 -10.57
N ALA A 197 -9.88 -25.06 -9.40
CA ALA A 197 -10.88 -25.11 -8.33
C ALA A 197 -11.21 -23.69 -7.85
N ASP A 198 -12.30 -23.54 -7.08
CA ASP A 198 -12.64 -22.26 -6.47
C ASP A 198 -12.11 -22.21 -5.03
N LEU A 199 -11.29 -21.20 -4.71
CA LEU A 199 -10.86 -20.98 -3.34
C LEU A 199 -12.05 -20.66 -2.42
N LYS A 200 -13.10 -20.01 -2.96
CA LYS A 200 -14.25 -19.65 -2.14
C LYS A 200 -14.97 -20.89 -1.65
N SER A 201 -15.15 -21.95 -2.43
CA SER A 201 -15.82 -23.18 -1.95
C SER A 201 -15.10 -23.80 -0.75
N LEU A 202 -13.76 -23.80 -0.74
CA LEU A 202 -12.94 -24.20 0.40
C LEU A 202 -13.12 -23.27 1.61
N LEU A 203 -13.44 -22.00 1.37
CA LEU A 203 -13.73 -20.99 2.38
C LEU A 203 -15.23 -20.90 2.78
N THR A 204 -16.20 -21.34 1.96
CA THR A 204 -17.66 -21.20 2.15
C THR A 204 -18.41 -22.48 2.53
N THR A 205 -17.78 -23.66 2.59
CA THR A 205 -18.31 -24.80 3.37
C THR A 205 -18.21 -24.49 4.88
N ALA A 206 -18.60 -23.29 5.28
CA ALA A 206 -18.15 -22.54 6.45
C ALA A 206 -19.23 -21.64 7.08
N TYR A 207 -20.50 -21.75 6.66
CA TYR A 207 -21.61 -21.10 7.34
C TYR A 207 -22.81 -22.05 7.41
N LEU A 208 -22.76 -23.03 8.31
CA LEU A 208 -23.94 -23.33 9.10
C LEU A 208 -23.72 -22.65 10.45
N PRO A 209 -24.46 -21.58 10.78
CA PRO A 209 -24.43 -21.06 12.14
C PRO A 209 -25.02 -22.15 13.03
N VAL A 210 -24.19 -22.81 13.83
CA VAL A 210 -24.69 -23.63 14.94
C VAL A 210 -25.33 -22.65 15.93
N LYS A 211 -26.65 -22.49 15.83
CA LYS A 211 -27.45 -21.87 16.90
C LYS A 211 -27.26 -22.74 18.14
N LYS A 212 -26.63 -22.17 19.18
CA LYS A 212 -26.68 -22.72 20.53
C LYS A 212 -28.13 -22.65 21.04
N THR A 213 -28.86 -23.76 20.94
CA THR A 213 -29.99 -24.11 21.82
C THR A 213 -30.21 -25.63 21.74
N ASN A 214 -30.07 -26.33 22.89
CA ASN A 214 -30.27 -27.79 23.11
C ASN A 214 -31.72 -28.26 22.82
N PRO A 215 -32.09 -29.58 22.84
CA PRO A 215 -31.37 -30.82 23.21
C PRO A 215 -31.44 -31.94 22.11
N PRO A 216 -30.96 -33.19 22.31
CA PRO A 216 -30.60 -34.09 21.22
C PRO A 216 -31.83 -34.75 20.59
N VAL A 217 -31.83 -34.88 19.27
CA VAL A 217 -32.82 -35.67 18.53
C VAL A 217 -32.07 -36.79 17.81
N TYR A 218 -32.34 -38.02 18.24
CA TYR A 218 -31.99 -39.24 17.53
C TYR A 218 -33.07 -39.62 16.51
N TYR A 219 -32.64 -40.42 15.53
CA TYR A 219 -33.36 -41.24 14.54
C TYR A 219 -33.58 -40.71 13.11
N ALA A 220 -32.74 -41.27 12.23
CA ALA A 220 -33.04 -42.24 11.16
C ALA A 220 -33.80 -41.84 9.87
N SER A 221 -33.19 -42.27 8.75
CA SER A 221 -33.70 -42.79 7.47
C SER A 221 -32.96 -42.14 6.29
N LEU A 222 -32.55 -42.80 5.21
CA LEU A 222 -32.60 -44.18 4.72
C LEU A 222 -31.57 -44.28 3.56
N ASN A 223 -30.96 -45.48 3.40
CA ASN A 223 -30.47 -46.15 2.17
C ASN A 223 -29.55 -45.37 1.18
N GLU A 224 -28.47 -45.91 0.62
CA GLU A 224 -28.11 -47.30 0.31
C GLU A 224 -26.62 -47.32 -0.09
N MET A 225 -25.82 -48.24 0.45
CA MET A 225 -24.84 -48.99 -0.34
C MET A 225 -24.33 -50.17 0.49
N GLN A 226 -24.70 -51.37 0.03
CA GLN A 226 -24.37 -52.67 0.58
C GLN A 226 -22.87 -52.94 0.57
N PHE A 227 -22.35 -53.48 1.68
CA PHE A 227 -21.35 -54.54 1.64
C PHE A 227 -21.73 -55.59 2.70
N ASN A 228 -21.99 -56.81 2.23
CA ASN A 228 -22.27 -57.98 3.05
C ASN A 228 -20.99 -58.53 3.68
N ALA A 229 -21.05 -58.93 4.95
CA ALA A 229 -20.74 -60.29 5.44
C ALA A 229 -20.76 -60.31 6.98
N ASP A 230 -21.46 -61.31 7.54
CA ASP A 230 -21.30 -62.02 8.82
C ASP A 230 -20.56 -61.33 9.98
N GLU A 231 -21.02 -61.32 11.23
CA GLU A 231 -21.57 -62.44 11.98
C GLU A 231 -22.22 -61.90 13.29
N THR A 232 -23.14 -62.67 13.85
CA THR A 232 -23.94 -62.32 15.02
C THR A 232 -23.35 -62.92 16.31
N ILE A 233 -23.05 -62.04 17.28
CA ILE A 233 -23.07 -62.23 18.75
C ILE A 233 -22.07 -63.22 19.40
N MET A 234 -21.08 -62.65 20.09
CA MET A 234 -20.75 -62.96 21.50
C MET A 234 -20.41 -61.64 22.20
N SER A 235 -21.35 -61.05 22.95
CA SER A 235 -21.52 -61.24 24.41
C SER A 235 -20.30 -60.84 25.25
N LYS A 236 -20.45 -59.69 25.91
CA LYS A 236 -20.04 -59.39 27.29
C LYS A 236 -18.65 -59.88 27.73
N GLN A 237 -17.73 -58.94 27.95
CA GLN A 237 -17.21 -58.59 29.28
C GLN A 237 -16.09 -57.54 29.17
N PHE A 238 -15.93 -56.77 30.25
CA PHE A 238 -14.91 -55.74 30.53
C PHE A 238 -15.23 -54.34 29.99
N THR A 239 -16.03 -53.53 30.71
CA THR A 239 -15.65 -52.59 31.78
C THR A 239 -14.61 -51.53 31.37
N ASN A 240 -15.12 -50.29 31.26
CA ASN A 240 -14.50 -49.01 31.56
C ASN A 240 -12.98 -48.88 31.36
N GLN A 241 -12.60 -48.34 30.20
CA GLN A 241 -11.64 -47.24 30.08
C GLN A 241 -11.70 -46.71 28.64
N ASN A 242 -11.75 -45.37 28.48
CA ASN A 242 -11.58 -44.61 27.23
C ASN A 242 -12.82 -44.13 26.44
N GLU A 243 -13.85 -43.59 27.11
CA GLU A 243 -14.79 -42.67 26.44
C GLU A 243 -14.25 -41.22 26.43
N ASP A 244 -13.54 -40.78 27.47
CA ASP A 244 -12.98 -39.41 27.54
C ASP A 244 -11.84 -39.14 26.54
N ALA A 245 -11.09 -40.17 26.15
CA ALA A 245 -9.97 -40.03 25.21
C ALA A 245 -10.45 -39.84 23.76
N HIS A 246 -11.59 -40.43 23.39
CA HIS A 246 -12.14 -40.30 22.04
C HIS A 246 -12.80 -38.93 21.84
N ASP A 247 -13.53 -38.44 22.84
CA ASP A 247 -14.15 -37.12 22.82
C ASP A 247 -13.13 -35.97 22.92
N SER A 248 -12.08 -36.13 23.73
CA SER A 248 -10.95 -35.18 23.80
C SER A 248 -10.17 -35.14 22.47
N PHE A 249 -9.88 -36.30 21.86
CA PHE A 249 -9.18 -36.38 20.58
C PHE A 249 -10.01 -35.77 19.43
N MET A 250 -11.33 -35.98 19.42
CA MET A 250 -12.22 -35.38 18.43
C MET A 250 -12.40 -33.87 18.64
N ALA A 251 -12.43 -33.40 19.89
CA ALA A 251 -12.48 -31.97 20.22
C ALA A 251 -11.20 -31.23 19.79
N ASP A 252 -10.04 -31.82 20.06
CA ASP A 252 -8.72 -31.24 19.74
C ASP A 252 -8.50 -31.19 18.21
N LYS A 253 -8.90 -32.25 17.50
CA LYS A 253 -8.87 -32.28 16.04
C LYS A 253 -9.82 -31.24 15.44
N LYS A 254 -11.03 -31.08 15.99
CA LYS A 254 -12.01 -30.07 15.57
C LYS A 254 -11.52 -28.63 15.81
N GLN A 255 -10.81 -28.41 16.91
CA GLN A 255 -10.18 -27.13 17.23
C GLN A 255 -9.03 -26.82 16.27
N LEU A 256 -8.13 -27.77 16.00
CA LEU A 256 -7.06 -27.65 15.02
C LEU A 256 -7.60 -27.30 13.62
N PHE A 257 -8.63 -28.03 13.17
CA PHE A 257 -9.30 -27.74 11.90
C PHE A 257 -9.91 -26.34 11.84
N TYR A 258 -10.45 -25.83 12.96
CA TYR A 258 -11.03 -24.50 13.05
C TYR A 258 -9.96 -23.40 12.99
N ASP A 259 -8.87 -23.55 13.73
CA ASP A 259 -7.76 -22.61 13.77
C ASP A 259 -7.01 -22.53 12.42
N GLU A 260 -6.82 -23.67 11.76
CA GLU A 260 -6.26 -23.72 10.41
C GLU A 260 -7.16 -23.04 9.36
N LYS A 261 -8.48 -23.14 9.51
CA LYS A 261 -9.46 -22.51 8.61
C LYS A 261 -9.49 -20.99 8.82
N ILE A 262 -9.41 -20.53 10.06
CA ILE A 262 -9.24 -19.11 10.40
C ILE A 262 -7.98 -18.57 9.74
N LEU A 263 -6.85 -19.28 9.88
CA LEU A 263 -5.56 -18.86 9.33
C LEU A 263 -5.61 -18.68 7.80
N LEU A 264 -6.19 -19.63 7.06
CA LEU A 264 -6.33 -19.51 5.61
C LEU A 264 -7.24 -18.34 5.22
N SER A 265 -8.38 -18.18 5.91
CA SER A 265 -9.31 -17.08 5.65
C SER A 265 -8.69 -15.71 5.92
N ASP A 266 -7.89 -15.60 6.98
CA ASP A 266 -7.21 -14.36 7.36
C ASP A 266 -6.10 -14.00 6.37
N LYS A 267 -5.34 -15.00 5.88
CA LYS A 267 -4.37 -14.79 4.79
C LYS A 267 -5.04 -14.36 3.50
N ALA A 268 -6.15 -15.00 3.11
CA ALA A 268 -6.86 -14.66 1.88
C ALA A 268 -7.49 -13.26 1.91
N LYS A 269 -7.93 -12.77 3.08
CA LYS A 269 -8.50 -11.41 3.23
C LYS A 269 -7.54 -10.30 2.84
N ASP A 270 -6.23 -10.52 2.92
CA ASP A 270 -5.20 -9.53 2.55
C ASP A 270 -5.11 -9.32 1.03
N PHE A 271 -5.66 -10.22 0.19
CA PHE A 271 -5.47 -10.21 -1.26
C PHE A 271 -6.79 -9.97 -2.02
N LYS A 272 -6.68 -9.36 -3.20
CA LYS A 272 -7.82 -9.11 -4.11
C LYS A 272 -8.03 -10.25 -5.10
N SER A 273 -6.99 -11.03 -5.39
CA SER A 273 -6.99 -12.05 -6.42
C SER A 273 -6.42 -13.36 -5.88
N SER A 274 -7.02 -14.47 -6.29
CA SER A 274 -6.57 -15.82 -5.96
C SER A 274 -6.91 -16.78 -7.08
N GLU A 275 -6.02 -17.73 -7.34
CA GLU A 275 -6.25 -18.84 -8.28
C GLU A 275 -5.84 -20.15 -7.61
N THR A 276 -6.52 -21.24 -7.96
CA THR A 276 -6.47 -22.50 -7.21
C THR A 276 -6.53 -23.71 -8.13
N TRP A 277 -5.75 -24.73 -7.82
CA TRP A 277 -5.72 -26.00 -8.55
C TRP A 277 -5.76 -27.18 -7.58
N ARG A 278 -6.63 -28.15 -7.88
CA ARG A 278 -6.69 -29.44 -7.22
C ARG A 278 -5.73 -30.40 -7.90
N PHE A 279 -4.91 -31.08 -7.11
CA PHE A 279 -4.01 -32.13 -7.55
C PHE A 279 -4.42 -33.47 -6.95
N GLU A 280 -4.16 -34.54 -7.71
CA GLU A 280 -4.48 -35.90 -7.31
C GLU A 280 -3.25 -36.79 -7.51
N ASN A 281 -3.14 -37.82 -6.67
CA ASN A 281 -2.16 -38.89 -6.77
C ASN A 281 -0.71 -38.39 -6.83
N LEU A 282 -0.33 -37.46 -5.96
CA LEU A 282 1.05 -36.99 -5.81
C LEU A 282 1.86 -38.03 -5.03
N LYS A 283 2.74 -38.75 -5.72
CA LYS A 283 3.49 -39.87 -5.14
C LYS A 283 4.52 -39.36 -4.14
N GLN A 284 4.92 -40.22 -3.21
CA GLN A 284 5.99 -39.92 -2.26
C GLN A 284 7.29 -39.55 -3.00
N ASN A 285 7.92 -38.45 -2.57
CA ASN A 285 9.09 -37.80 -3.18
C ASN A 285 8.88 -37.29 -4.61
N GLU A 286 7.64 -37.25 -5.10
CA GLU A 286 7.33 -36.62 -6.38
C GLU A 286 7.25 -35.10 -6.21
N GLU A 287 7.92 -34.40 -7.12
CA GLU A 287 7.87 -32.95 -7.25
C GLU A 287 7.08 -32.61 -8.52
N ARG A 288 6.17 -31.65 -8.42
CA ARG A 288 5.38 -31.13 -9.55
C ARG A 288 5.45 -29.62 -9.58
N PHE A 289 5.27 -29.05 -10.77
CA PHE A 289 5.48 -27.63 -11.01
C PHE A 289 4.32 -27.04 -11.82
N LEU A 290 3.79 -25.92 -11.34
CA LEU A 290 2.92 -25.04 -12.10
C LEU A 290 3.72 -23.84 -12.62
N PHE A 291 3.59 -23.56 -13.91
CA PHE A 291 4.24 -22.42 -14.56
C PHE A 291 3.22 -21.32 -14.76
N MET A 292 3.39 -20.21 -14.04
CA MET A 292 2.41 -19.13 -14.00
C MET A 292 2.95 -17.89 -14.72
N HIS A 293 2.29 -17.52 -15.80
CA HIS A 293 2.60 -16.33 -16.60
C HIS A 293 1.87 -15.12 -16.05
N PHE A 294 2.61 -14.28 -15.33
CA PHE A 294 2.12 -13.04 -14.76
C PHE A 294 2.46 -11.86 -15.66
N LYS A 295 1.44 -11.06 -15.98
CA LYS A 295 1.59 -9.74 -16.59
C LYS A 295 1.49 -8.67 -15.52
N THR A 296 2.44 -7.76 -15.51
CA THR A 296 2.37 -6.58 -14.64
C THR A 296 1.53 -5.49 -15.31
N THR A 297 0.68 -4.82 -14.55
CA THR A 297 -0.19 -3.77 -15.12
C THR A 297 0.62 -2.52 -15.49
N PRO A 298 0.26 -1.76 -16.54
CA PRO A 298 0.92 -0.46 -16.82
C PRO A 298 0.71 0.57 -15.70
N GLU A 299 -0.42 0.45 -14.99
CA GLU A 299 -0.79 1.26 -13.83
C GLU A 299 -0.14 0.76 -12.52
N MET A 300 0.59 -0.36 -12.56
CA MET A 300 1.38 -0.85 -11.45
C MET A 300 2.27 0.29 -10.96
N LEU A 301 2.27 0.53 -9.63
CA LEU A 301 2.92 1.68 -9.01
C LEU A 301 4.32 1.90 -9.61
N LYS A 302 4.49 2.98 -10.39
CA LYS A 302 5.80 3.41 -10.92
C LYS A 302 6.81 3.79 -9.82
N ASP A 303 6.37 3.79 -8.56
CA ASP A 303 7.23 3.87 -7.39
C ASP A 303 8.10 2.60 -7.31
N THR A 304 9.37 2.71 -7.74
CA THR A 304 10.42 1.67 -7.74
C THR A 304 10.74 1.05 -6.37
N ASN A 305 10.05 1.50 -5.32
CA ASN A 305 10.24 1.11 -3.93
C ASN A 305 9.10 0.26 -3.36
N ALA A 306 8.00 0.05 -4.08
CA ALA A 306 6.91 -0.78 -3.60
C ALA A 306 7.27 -2.28 -3.70
N VAL A 307 7.00 -3.02 -2.62
CA VAL A 307 7.10 -4.47 -2.56
C VAL A 307 5.71 -5.04 -2.68
N VAL A 308 5.53 -5.93 -3.63
CA VAL A 308 4.30 -6.68 -3.84
C VAL A 308 4.53 -8.11 -3.39
N ARG A 309 3.52 -8.67 -2.72
CA ARG A 309 3.58 -10.02 -2.17
C ARG A 309 2.74 -10.96 -3.01
N ILE A 310 3.28 -12.14 -3.25
CA ILE A 310 2.58 -13.28 -3.83
C ILE A 310 2.73 -14.42 -2.82
N THR A 311 1.62 -15.06 -2.46
CA THR A 311 1.60 -16.14 -1.46
C THR A 311 1.16 -17.44 -2.12
N ALA A 312 2.01 -18.46 -2.07
CA ALA A 312 1.61 -19.83 -2.38
C ALA A 312 1.06 -20.51 -1.13
N VAL A 313 0.07 -21.38 -1.35
CA VAL A 313 -0.63 -22.12 -0.32
C VAL A 313 -0.71 -23.58 -0.73
N PHE A 314 -0.37 -24.48 0.19
CA PHE A 314 -0.50 -25.92 0.05
C PHE A 314 -1.53 -26.44 1.04
N ILE A 315 -2.56 -27.12 0.55
CA ILE A 315 -3.67 -27.63 1.34
C ILE A 315 -3.87 -29.11 1.03
N PRO A 316 -3.21 -30.01 1.76
CA PRO A 316 -3.49 -31.44 1.69
C PRO A 316 -4.95 -31.75 2.03
N ASP A 317 -5.55 -32.74 1.37
CA ASP A 317 -6.86 -33.28 1.76
C ASP A 317 -6.77 -34.07 3.07
N ASN A 318 -5.62 -34.72 3.30
CA ASN A 318 -5.36 -35.42 4.55
C ASN A 318 -4.92 -34.42 5.64
N PRO A 319 -5.70 -34.26 6.72
CA PRO A 319 -5.37 -33.33 7.80
C PRO A 319 -4.12 -33.68 8.61
N LEU A 320 -3.58 -34.90 8.47
CA LEU A 320 -2.34 -35.29 9.12
C LEU A 320 -1.10 -34.68 8.44
N VAL A 321 -1.26 -34.14 7.23
CA VAL A 321 -0.18 -33.45 6.53
C VAL A 321 -0.38 -31.95 6.72
N GLU A 322 0.63 -31.28 7.26
CA GLU A 322 0.56 -29.84 7.55
C GLU A 322 0.35 -29.01 6.29
N LYS A 323 -0.49 -27.99 6.42
CA LYS A 323 -0.66 -26.96 5.39
C LYS A 323 0.54 -26.03 5.42
N GLU A 324 0.98 -25.58 4.26
CA GLU A 324 2.16 -24.73 4.16
C GLU A 324 1.86 -23.44 3.39
N PHE A 325 2.50 -22.35 3.81
CA PHE A 325 2.40 -21.04 3.19
C PHE A 325 3.79 -20.52 2.83
N PHE A 326 3.98 -20.16 1.56
CA PHE A 326 5.21 -19.57 1.08
C PHE A 326 4.96 -18.15 0.59
N ASN A 327 5.62 -17.15 1.20
CA ASN A 327 5.49 -15.75 0.80
C ASN A 327 6.68 -15.35 -0.08
N MET A 328 6.40 -15.06 -1.34
CA MET A 328 7.35 -14.45 -2.26
C MET A 328 7.12 -12.94 -2.31
N GLU A 329 8.16 -12.19 -1.92
CA GLU A 329 8.15 -10.72 -1.97
C GLU A 329 8.95 -10.23 -3.17
N LEU A 330 8.23 -9.62 -4.10
CA LEU A 330 8.74 -9.08 -5.35
C LEU A 330 8.73 -7.56 -5.29
N GLN A 331 9.69 -6.91 -5.94
CA GLN A 331 9.72 -5.46 -5.97
C GLN A 331 9.57 -4.96 -7.40
N ILE A 332 8.82 -3.88 -7.55
CA ILE A 332 8.64 -3.22 -8.83
C ILE A 332 9.94 -2.49 -9.20
N VAL A 333 10.52 -2.81 -10.35
CA VAL A 333 11.79 -2.25 -10.84
C VAL A 333 11.62 -1.57 -12.20
N ALA A 334 12.43 -0.54 -12.49
CA ALA A 334 12.49 0.09 -13.82
C ALA A 334 13.60 -0.54 -14.69
N SER A 335 14.73 -0.91 -14.08
CA SER A 335 15.81 -1.71 -14.63
C SER A 335 16.08 -2.88 -13.67
N HIS A 336 16.39 -4.06 -14.20
CA HIS A 336 16.72 -5.21 -13.35
C HIS A 336 18.14 -5.00 -12.79
N ASP A 337 18.20 -4.40 -11.60
CA ASP A 337 19.41 -4.30 -10.77
C ASP A 337 19.32 -5.32 -9.63
N PRO A 338 20.14 -6.37 -9.64
CA PRO A 338 20.20 -7.35 -8.55
C PRO A 338 20.71 -6.78 -7.22
N ASN A 339 21.43 -5.65 -7.24
CA ASN A 339 21.90 -4.94 -6.06
C ASN A 339 20.84 -3.92 -5.63
N LYS A 340 20.11 -4.19 -4.54
CA LYS A 340 18.91 -3.38 -4.22
C LYS A 340 18.61 -3.28 -2.74
N MET A 341 18.22 -2.09 -2.29
CA MET A 341 17.71 -1.82 -0.95
C MET A 341 16.19 -1.62 -0.96
N VAL A 342 15.52 -2.28 -0.01
CA VAL A 342 14.06 -2.35 0.07
C VAL A 342 13.57 -2.06 1.47
N LEU A 343 12.50 -1.28 1.58
CA LEU A 343 11.77 -1.07 2.83
C LEU A 343 10.42 -1.79 2.75
N ARG A 344 10.16 -2.74 3.65
CA ARG A 344 8.84 -3.39 3.75
C ARG A 344 7.79 -2.40 4.25
N LYS A 345 6.57 -2.49 3.70
CA LYS A 345 5.42 -1.63 4.04
C LYS A 345 5.76 -0.14 3.95
N THR A 346 6.15 0.31 2.76
CA THR A 346 6.61 1.68 2.50
C THR A 346 5.59 2.76 2.88
N ARG A 347 4.29 2.45 2.89
CA ARG A 347 3.21 3.39 3.23
C ARG A 347 2.72 3.20 4.67
N MET A 348 3.17 4.06 5.57
CA MET A 348 2.85 4.00 7.00
C MET A 348 1.69 4.94 7.38
N ASN A 349 0.82 4.54 8.31
CA ASN A 349 -0.18 5.46 8.85
C ASN A 349 0.47 6.38 9.89
N TYR A 350 0.52 7.69 9.62
CA TYR A 350 1.18 8.65 10.50
C TYR A 350 0.56 8.75 11.91
N ARG A 351 -0.76 8.53 12.05
CA ARG A 351 -1.45 8.60 13.35
C ARG A 351 -0.90 7.53 14.31
N PHE A 352 -0.76 6.31 13.81
CA PHE A 352 -0.31 5.14 14.58
C PHE A 352 1.18 4.84 14.44
N THR A 353 1.95 5.69 13.75
CA THR A 353 3.41 5.55 13.68
C THR A 353 4.06 6.32 14.82
N GLY A 354 4.95 5.67 15.55
CA GLY A 354 5.71 6.24 16.66
C GLY A 354 6.99 5.43 16.93
N LYS A 355 7.63 5.70 18.08
CA LYS A 355 8.94 5.13 18.47
C LYS A 355 9.00 3.60 18.39
N ASN A 356 7.92 2.91 18.74
CA ASN A 356 7.88 1.44 18.80
C ASN A 356 7.64 0.78 17.44
N ARG A 357 7.38 1.56 16.38
CA ARG A 357 7.17 1.00 15.04
C ARG A 357 8.50 0.45 14.52
N GLU A 358 8.50 -0.84 14.21
CA GLU A 358 9.61 -1.49 13.53
C GLU A 358 9.46 -1.36 12.02
N LEU A 359 10.55 -0.95 11.37
CA LEU A 359 10.68 -1.00 9.92
C LEU A 359 11.65 -2.11 9.55
N THR A 360 11.27 -2.93 8.57
CA THR A 360 12.12 -3.99 8.03
C THR A 360 12.73 -3.55 6.72
N TYR A 361 14.05 -3.55 6.67
CA TYR A 361 14.83 -3.32 5.47
C TYR A 361 15.45 -4.63 4.99
N LYS A 362 15.52 -4.79 3.67
CA LYS A 362 16.22 -5.91 3.02
C LYS A 362 17.14 -5.34 1.96
N ILE A 363 18.42 -5.68 2.04
CA ILE A 363 19.43 -5.30 1.06
C ILE A 363 19.89 -6.58 0.37
N ARG A 364 19.70 -6.64 -0.94
CA ARG A 364 20.14 -7.73 -1.81
C ARG A 364 21.39 -7.29 -2.56
N PHE A 365 22.29 -8.23 -2.78
CA PHE A 365 23.50 -8.03 -3.56
C PHE A 365 23.82 -9.27 -4.38
N GLN A 366 24.50 -9.11 -5.51
CA GLN A 366 24.89 -10.22 -6.39
C GLN A 366 26.33 -10.05 -6.87
N ASN A 367 27.11 -11.12 -6.78
CA ASN A 367 28.46 -11.15 -7.32
C ASN A 367 28.41 -11.46 -8.83
N THR A 368 28.66 -10.44 -9.66
CA THR A 368 28.68 -10.58 -11.13
C THR A 368 30.05 -10.96 -11.69
N GLY A 369 31.07 -11.14 -10.83
CA GLY A 369 32.45 -11.41 -11.24
C GLY A 369 32.70 -12.82 -11.79
N LYS A 370 33.95 -13.07 -12.20
CA LYS A 370 34.43 -14.37 -12.71
C LYS A 370 34.84 -15.38 -11.62
N GLY A 371 34.90 -14.93 -10.36
CA GLY A 371 35.34 -15.74 -9.23
C GLY A 371 34.52 -15.47 -7.96
N PRO A 372 34.71 -16.29 -6.93
CA PRO A 372 33.94 -16.21 -5.69
C PRO A 372 34.42 -15.04 -4.82
N ALA A 373 33.48 -14.37 -4.15
CA ALA A 373 33.78 -13.33 -3.18
C ALA A 373 33.89 -13.93 -1.77
N LYS A 374 34.94 -13.55 -1.02
CA LYS A 374 35.20 -14.04 0.34
C LYS A 374 34.76 -13.07 1.43
N LYS A 375 34.72 -11.79 1.09
CA LYS A 375 34.29 -10.69 1.95
C LYS A 375 33.30 -9.81 1.21
N VAL A 376 32.19 -9.48 1.87
CA VAL A 376 31.20 -8.52 1.35
C VAL A 376 30.90 -7.50 2.44
N ASP A 377 31.14 -6.22 2.16
CA ASP A 377 30.76 -5.12 3.05
C ASP A 377 29.54 -4.39 2.49
N VAL A 378 28.47 -4.34 3.27
CA VAL A 378 27.24 -3.61 2.94
C VAL A 378 27.14 -2.39 3.84
N ALA A 379 27.54 -1.23 3.32
CA ALA A 379 27.51 0.06 3.99
C ALA A 379 26.17 0.77 3.75
N VAL A 380 25.40 1.02 4.81
CA VAL A 380 24.06 1.61 4.74
C VAL A 380 24.05 3.01 5.33
N ASN A 381 23.50 3.99 4.61
CA ASN A 381 23.24 5.32 5.15
C ASN A 381 21.94 5.30 5.97
N ILE A 382 22.05 5.56 7.28
CA ILE A 382 20.94 5.55 8.23
C ILE A 382 20.46 6.99 8.48
N SER A 383 19.23 7.28 8.09
CA SER A 383 18.59 8.57 8.36
C SER A 383 18.53 8.88 9.86
N GLU A 384 18.74 10.16 10.21
CA GLU A 384 18.76 10.69 11.58
C GLU A 384 17.55 10.31 12.45
N VAL A 385 16.40 10.00 11.82
CA VAL A 385 15.15 9.64 12.48
C VAL A 385 15.20 8.26 13.16
N PHE A 386 16.15 7.41 12.78
CA PHE A 386 16.26 6.03 13.25
C PHE A 386 17.23 5.87 14.41
N ASN A 387 16.86 5.02 15.36
CA ASN A 387 17.75 4.64 16.45
C ASN A 387 18.62 3.45 16.03
N GLN A 388 19.90 3.69 15.74
CA GLN A 388 20.85 2.65 15.32
C GLN A 388 21.03 1.55 16.37
N GLU A 389 20.81 1.83 17.66
CA GLU A 389 20.88 0.83 18.74
C GLU A 389 19.80 -0.24 18.66
N THR A 390 18.74 0.02 17.89
CA THR A 390 17.62 -0.91 17.73
C THR A 390 17.76 -1.85 16.54
N ILE A 391 18.89 -1.78 15.82
CA ILE A 391 19.15 -2.62 14.66
C ILE A 391 19.22 -4.08 15.09
N LYS A 392 18.39 -4.92 14.45
CA LYS A 392 18.39 -6.37 14.63
C LYS A 392 18.41 -7.04 13.28
N ILE A 393 19.46 -7.80 12.98
CA ILE A 393 19.51 -8.66 11.79
C ILE A 393 18.48 -9.77 11.99
N THR A 394 17.60 -9.98 11.01
CA THR A 394 16.57 -11.01 11.05
C THR A 394 16.92 -12.21 10.19
N LYS A 395 17.52 -11.99 9.01
CA LYS A 395 17.91 -13.04 8.06
C LYS A 395 19.11 -12.60 7.22
N THR A 396 19.95 -13.55 6.84
CA THR A 396 21.07 -13.33 5.92
C THR A 396 21.14 -14.43 4.87
N LYS A 397 21.77 -14.12 3.73
CA LYS A 397 22.23 -15.10 2.74
C LYS A 397 23.62 -14.69 2.27
N PRO A 398 24.64 -15.56 2.33
CA PRO A 398 24.63 -16.87 3.01
C PRO A 398 24.29 -16.72 4.50
N GLU A 399 23.72 -17.78 5.08
CA GLU A 399 23.38 -17.80 6.50
C GLU A 399 24.67 -17.83 7.32
N VAL A 400 24.78 -16.90 8.27
CA VAL A 400 26.00 -16.65 9.03
C VAL A 400 25.63 -16.22 10.44
N ILE A 401 26.47 -16.59 11.41
CA ILE A 401 26.34 -16.17 12.80
C ILE A 401 27.09 -14.85 13.05
N ASN A 402 26.85 -14.21 14.20
CA ASN A 402 27.63 -13.04 14.59
C ASN A 402 29.10 -13.43 14.82
N CYS A 403 30.03 -12.60 14.34
CA CYS A 403 31.47 -12.83 14.50
C CYS A 403 31.91 -12.92 15.96
N ASP A 404 31.19 -12.31 16.91
CA ASP A 404 31.52 -12.40 18.35
C ASP A 404 31.30 -13.82 18.92
N SER A 405 30.49 -14.64 18.24
CA SER A 405 30.19 -16.03 18.63
C SER A 405 30.82 -17.07 17.70
N ALA A 406 31.62 -16.61 16.74
CA ALA A 406 32.23 -17.45 15.72
C ALA A 406 33.61 -17.96 16.16
N TYR A 407 33.91 -19.22 15.89
CA TYR A 407 35.28 -19.73 16.05
C TYR A 407 36.19 -19.23 14.92
N THR A 408 37.50 -19.38 15.08
CA THR A 408 38.51 -18.91 14.12
C THR A 408 38.22 -19.44 12.71
N ASN A 409 38.19 -18.53 11.72
CA ASN A 409 37.88 -18.84 10.31
C ASN A 409 36.46 -19.40 10.06
N GLN A 410 35.50 -19.25 10.97
CA GLN A 410 34.10 -19.53 10.63
C GLN A 410 33.49 -18.37 9.82
N SER A 411 32.57 -18.68 8.89
CA SER A 411 31.79 -17.66 8.19
C SER A 411 30.92 -16.87 9.16
N CYS A 412 31.04 -15.55 9.17
CA CYS A 412 30.35 -14.70 10.14
C CYS A 412 29.96 -13.33 9.57
N ILE A 413 29.07 -12.64 10.27
CA ILE A 413 28.69 -11.25 9.99
C ILE A 413 29.02 -10.34 11.17
N LYS A 414 29.64 -9.19 10.89
CA LYS A 414 29.93 -8.14 11.87
C LYS A 414 29.12 -6.88 11.56
N THR A 415 28.52 -6.28 12.58
CA THR A 415 27.83 -4.98 12.44
C THR A 415 28.71 -3.88 13.01
N ILE A 416 29.10 -2.91 12.19
CA ILE A 416 29.91 -1.76 12.61
C ILE A 416 29.06 -0.50 12.46
N LYS A 417 28.83 0.23 13.55
CA LYS A 417 28.02 1.46 13.57
C LYS A 417 28.93 2.67 13.48
N GLY A 418 28.69 3.53 12.49
CA GLY A 418 29.27 4.85 12.36
C GLY A 418 28.34 5.94 12.89
N ILE A 419 28.62 7.20 12.53
CA ILE A 419 27.82 8.35 12.96
C ILE A 419 26.45 8.35 12.25
N ASP A 420 26.46 8.20 10.92
CA ASP A 420 25.30 8.21 10.03
C ASP A 420 25.22 6.97 9.13
N SER A 421 26.08 5.98 9.38
CA SER A 421 26.17 4.76 8.59
C SER A 421 26.24 3.50 9.44
N VAL A 422 25.84 2.37 8.88
CA VAL A 422 26.01 1.04 9.47
C VAL A 422 26.55 0.09 8.42
N HIS A 423 27.61 -0.62 8.75
CA HIS A 423 28.23 -1.62 7.89
C HIS A 423 27.87 -3.02 8.36
N PHE A 424 27.40 -3.84 7.43
CA PHE A 424 27.20 -5.28 7.62
C PHE A 424 28.29 -6.03 6.85
N VAL A 425 29.30 -6.51 7.57
CA VAL A 425 30.51 -7.11 6.98
C VAL A 425 30.42 -8.63 7.07
N PHE A 426 30.21 -9.28 5.93
CA PHE A 426 30.33 -10.72 5.77
C PHE A 426 31.79 -11.10 5.61
N SER A 427 32.27 -12.03 6.43
CA SER A 427 33.66 -12.50 6.41
C SER A 427 33.74 -14.02 6.25
N ASN A 428 34.76 -14.48 5.53
CA ASN A 428 35.00 -15.87 5.21
C ASN A 428 33.78 -16.59 4.62
N ILE A 429 33.08 -15.92 3.71
CA ILE A 429 31.96 -16.52 2.97
C ILE A 429 32.43 -17.07 1.63
N TYR A 430 31.61 -17.89 1.00
CA TYR A 430 31.81 -18.28 -0.39
C TYR A 430 30.59 -17.84 -1.19
N LEU A 431 30.71 -16.71 -1.89
CA LEU A 431 29.67 -16.21 -2.78
C LEU A 431 30.14 -16.33 -4.24
N PRO A 432 29.72 -17.38 -4.98
CA PRO A 432 30.15 -17.61 -6.35
C PRO A 432 29.87 -16.41 -7.27
N GLY A 433 30.71 -16.24 -8.28
CA GLY A 433 30.50 -15.21 -9.31
C GLY A 433 29.62 -15.71 -10.46
N MET A 434 28.77 -14.85 -11.03
CA MET A 434 27.92 -15.19 -12.18
C MET A 434 28.67 -15.69 -13.41
N GLN A 435 29.90 -15.22 -13.63
CA GLN A 435 30.72 -15.62 -14.76
C GLN A 435 31.69 -16.77 -14.41
N GLN A 436 31.57 -17.34 -13.21
CA GLN A 436 32.41 -18.43 -12.76
C GLN A 436 32.00 -19.74 -13.46
N LYS A 437 32.99 -20.48 -13.95
CA LYS A 437 32.77 -21.79 -14.56
C LYS A 437 32.14 -22.77 -13.55
N GLY A 438 31.05 -23.44 -13.95
CA GLY A 438 30.32 -24.40 -13.11
C GLY A 438 29.24 -23.79 -12.22
N VAL A 439 28.98 -22.47 -12.31
CA VAL A 439 27.85 -21.83 -11.64
C VAL A 439 26.68 -21.72 -12.61
N ASN A 440 25.74 -22.64 -12.47
CA ASN A 440 24.58 -22.75 -13.36
C ASN A 440 23.33 -22.04 -12.81
N ASP A 441 23.31 -21.78 -11.50
CA ASP A 441 22.19 -21.15 -10.81
C ASP A 441 22.53 -19.72 -10.39
N ALA A 442 21.87 -18.75 -11.04
CA ALA A 442 22.06 -17.34 -10.76
C ALA A 442 21.78 -16.98 -9.29
N ASP A 443 20.80 -17.64 -8.65
CA ASP A 443 20.43 -17.33 -7.26
C ASP A 443 21.54 -17.67 -6.26
N SER A 444 22.45 -18.57 -6.63
CA SER A 444 23.59 -18.97 -5.78
C SER A 444 24.66 -17.87 -5.70
N THR A 445 24.66 -16.93 -6.64
CA THR A 445 25.56 -15.76 -6.66
C THR A 445 24.99 -14.56 -5.90
N MET A 446 23.76 -14.67 -5.41
CA MET A 446 23.04 -13.61 -4.70
C MET A 446 23.12 -13.81 -3.19
N GLY A 447 23.42 -12.73 -2.48
CA GLY A 447 23.31 -12.61 -1.03
C GLY A 447 22.31 -11.55 -0.61
N PHE A 448 21.97 -11.54 0.68
CA PHE A 448 21.18 -10.47 1.27
C PHE A 448 21.45 -10.32 2.76
N VAL A 449 21.12 -9.14 3.29
CA VAL A 449 20.95 -8.87 4.72
C VAL A 449 19.57 -8.25 4.94
N GLU A 450 18.78 -8.84 5.85
CA GLU A 450 17.51 -8.31 6.31
C GLU A 450 17.66 -7.85 7.76
N TYR A 451 17.24 -6.63 8.05
CA TYR A 451 17.30 -6.07 9.40
C TYR A 451 16.06 -5.25 9.75
N LYS A 452 15.78 -5.15 11.05
CA LYS A 452 14.75 -4.28 11.62
C LYS A 452 15.38 -3.09 12.30
N ILE A 453 14.73 -1.93 12.23
CA ILE A 453 15.13 -0.70 12.92
C ILE A 453 13.91 0.08 13.41
N LYS A 454 14.05 0.77 14.56
CA LYS A 454 12.99 1.60 15.17
C LYS A 454 13.32 3.09 15.05
N PHE A 455 12.29 3.92 15.17
CA PHE A 455 12.47 5.37 15.24
C PHE A 455 13.02 5.80 16.61
N LYS A 456 13.80 6.89 16.65
CA LYS A 456 14.20 7.53 17.93
C LYS A 456 12.98 8.08 18.68
N GLU A 457 12.11 8.74 17.93
CA GLU A 457 10.88 9.40 18.36
C GLU A 457 9.83 9.36 17.24
N LYS A 458 8.68 10.04 17.41
CA LYS A 458 7.70 10.13 16.32
C LYS A 458 8.30 10.95 15.16
N PRO A 459 8.57 10.35 13.99
CA PRO A 459 9.22 11.06 12.89
C PRO A 459 8.33 12.19 12.39
N LYS A 460 8.92 13.22 11.77
CA LYS A 460 8.16 14.23 11.01
C LYS A 460 7.43 13.52 9.86
N LYS A 461 6.26 14.03 9.46
CA LYS A 461 5.47 13.54 8.31
C LYS A 461 6.12 13.88 6.96
N LEU A 462 7.37 13.46 6.78
CA LEU A 462 8.20 13.66 5.59
C LEU A 462 8.65 12.29 5.06
N PRO A 463 8.94 12.16 3.76
CA PRO A 463 9.50 10.93 3.21
C PRO A 463 10.86 10.62 3.84
N ILE A 464 11.07 9.36 4.22
CA ILE A 464 12.32 8.87 4.80
C ILE A 464 13.06 8.11 3.71
N LYS A 465 14.32 8.45 3.47
CA LYS A 465 15.14 7.84 2.40
C LYS A 465 16.36 7.16 3.02
N SER A 466 16.72 6.00 2.48
CA SER A 466 17.94 5.28 2.84
C SER A 466 18.48 4.54 1.63
N GLY A 467 19.79 4.38 1.53
CA GLY A 467 20.49 3.68 0.45
C GLY A 467 21.73 2.99 0.98
N ALA A 468 22.26 2.04 0.21
CA ALA A 468 23.43 1.26 0.57
C ALA A 468 24.48 1.21 -0.55
N ALA A 469 25.75 1.05 -0.17
CA ALA A 469 26.89 0.73 -1.02
C ALA A 469 27.41 -0.67 -0.67
N ILE A 470 27.73 -1.46 -1.68
CA ILE A 470 28.17 -2.85 -1.54
C ILE A 470 29.60 -2.97 -2.08
N VAL A 471 30.51 -3.53 -1.30
CA VAL A 471 31.91 -3.74 -1.67
C VAL A 471 32.21 -5.24 -1.62
N PHE A 472 32.67 -5.79 -2.75
CA PHE A 472 33.12 -7.19 -2.85
C PHE A 472 34.64 -7.25 -2.76
N ASP A 473 35.17 -7.92 -1.74
CA ASP A 473 36.61 -8.04 -1.44
C ASP A 473 37.37 -6.69 -1.47
N LYS A 474 38.02 -6.36 -2.59
CA LYS A 474 38.78 -5.12 -2.81
C LYS A 474 38.31 -4.33 -4.05
N ASN A 475 37.11 -4.61 -4.54
CA ASN A 475 36.54 -3.95 -5.71
C ASN A 475 35.95 -2.58 -5.36
N GLU A 476 35.64 -1.78 -6.38
CA GLU A 476 34.94 -0.51 -6.21
C GLU A 476 33.52 -0.70 -5.65
N PRO A 477 33.01 0.26 -4.85
CA PRO A 477 31.67 0.18 -4.30
C PRO A 477 30.57 0.23 -5.37
N ILE A 478 29.61 -0.69 -5.27
CA ILE A 478 28.41 -0.72 -6.10
C ILE A 478 27.25 -0.14 -5.30
N TYR A 479 26.64 0.94 -5.79
CA TYR A 479 25.53 1.62 -5.10
C TYR A 479 24.18 1.02 -5.46
N THR A 480 23.33 0.85 -4.44
CA THR A 480 21.93 0.43 -4.60
C THR A 480 21.01 1.63 -4.86
N ASN A 481 19.74 1.35 -5.19
CA ASN A 481 18.67 2.35 -5.16
C ASN A 481 18.45 2.97 -3.77
N ARG A 482 17.67 4.06 -3.72
CA ARG A 482 17.19 4.64 -2.47
C ARG A 482 15.81 4.09 -2.11
N ALA A 483 15.72 3.33 -1.02
CA ALA A 483 14.45 2.93 -0.42
C ALA A 483 13.76 4.15 0.21
N VAL A 484 12.47 4.34 -0.07
CA VAL A 484 11.69 5.50 0.41
C VAL A 484 10.45 5.06 1.17
N GLY A 485 10.38 5.42 2.46
CA GLY A 485 9.19 5.33 3.29
C GLY A 485 8.35 6.60 3.19
N ARG A 486 7.03 6.47 3.03
CA ARG A 486 6.07 7.58 2.96
C ARG A 486 4.93 7.38 3.96
N PHE A 487 4.33 8.48 4.38
CA PHE A 487 3.17 8.46 5.27
C PHE A 487 1.87 8.58 4.48
N LYS A 488 0.90 7.71 4.76
CA LYS A 488 -0.47 7.82 4.26
C LYS A 488 -1.10 9.09 4.81
N MET A 489 -1.88 9.77 3.97
CA MET A 489 -2.68 10.92 4.39
C MET A 489 -3.90 10.41 5.17
N GLY A 490 -3.95 10.68 6.47
CA GLY A 490 -5.17 10.53 7.27
C GLY A 490 -5.97 11.82 7.27
N LEU A 491 -7.28 11.73 7.44
CA LEU A 491 -8.15 12.89 7.70
C LEU A 491 -8.21 13.16 9.21
N SER A 492 -8.39 14.43 9.55
CA SER A 492 -8.49 14.97 10.91
C SER A 492 -9.73 15.86 10.96
N PRO A 493 -10.83 15.36 11.54
CA PRO A 493 -11.95 16.22 11.87
C PRO A 493 -11.51 17.16 12.99
N GLY A 494 -12.07 18.36 13.04
CA GLY A 494 -11.82 19.29 14.13
C GLY A 494 -13.05 20.07 14.53
N LEU A 495 -13.12 20.46 15.79
CA LEU A 495 -14.16 21.35 16.31
C LEU A 495 -13.65 22.79 16.32
N ILE A 496 -14.56 23.73 16.11
CA ILE A 496 -14.30 25.16 16.14
C ILE A 496 -15.35 25.85 17.00
N ILE A 497 -14.92 26.72 17.90
CA ILE A 497 -15.80 27.62 18.66
C ILE A 497 -15.22 29.02 18.54
N GLY A 498 -16.03 30.02 18.22
CA GLY A 498 -15.53 31.36 17.98
C GLY A 498 -16.50 32.46 18.34
N TYR A 499 -15.94 33.67 18.36
CA TYR A 499 -16.63 34.92 18.66
C TYR A 499 -16.19 35.97 17.63
N GLY A 500 -17.15 36.51 16.88
CA GLY A 500 -16.89 37.59 15.93
C GLY A 500 -17.28 38.95 16.47
N PHE A 501 -16.54 39.96 16.03
CA PHE A 501 -16.72 41.35 16.39
C PHE A 501 -16.49 42.24 15.16
N PRO A 502 -17.29 43.31 15.04
CA PRO A 502 -17.28 44.19 13.87
C PRO A 502 -16.16 45.23 13.97
N PHE A 503 -15.78 45.83 12.84
CA PHE A 503 -14.99 47.07 12.85
C PHE A 503 -15.88 48.32 12.88
N GLU A 504 -17.01 48.27 12.19
CA GLU A 504 -17.98 49.36 12.17
C GLU A 504 -19.04 49.18 13.27
N THR A 505 -19.51 50.29 13.81
CA THR A 505 -20.55 50.33 14.85
C THR A 505 -21.95 50.64 14.31
N ASP A 506 -22.14 50.63 12.98
CA ASP A 506 -23.46 50.87 12.37
C ASP A 506 -24.39 49.67 12.56
N ASN A 507 -25.34 49.81 13.48
CA ASN A 507 -26.33 48.78 13.82
C ASN A 507 -27.41 48.57 12.73
N ARG A 508 -27.41 49.34 11.62
CA ARG A 508 -28.38 49.12 10.52
C ARG A 508 -28.11 47.82 9.77
N ASN A 509 -26.84 47.42 9.66
CA ASN A 509 -26.41 46.14 9.10
C ASN A 509 -26.12 45.16 10.23
N TYR A 510 -26.82 44.02 10.26
CA TYR A 510 -26.64 43.07 11.35
C TYR A 510 -25.22 42.44 11.37
N LEU A 511 -24.50 42.46 10.25
CA LEU A 511 -23.11 41.99 10.16
C LEU A 511 -22.16 42.83 11.04
N ASN A 512 -22.56 44.06 11.38
CA ASN A 512 -21.88 44.93 12.33
C ASN A 512 -22.20 44.61 13.80
N ASN A 513 -22.77 43.42 14.09
CA ASN A 513 -22.95 42.96 15.45
C ASN A 513 -22.02 41.81 15.80
N LYS A 514 -21.76 41.69 17.10
CA LYS A 514 -21.02 40.56 17.65
C LYS A 514 -21.80 39.26 17.43
N ASN A 515 -21.11 38.16 17.15
CA ASN A 515 -21.75 36.87 16.92
C ASN A 515 -20.99 35.72 17.61
N PHE A 516 -21.72 34.68 17.96
CA PHE A 516 -21.14 33.43 18.45
C PHE A 516 -21.14 32.39 17.33
N VAL A 517 -20.09 31.58 17.27
CA VAL A 517 -19.85 30.62 16.19
C VAL A 517 -19.52 29.25 16.77
N ILE A 518 -20.19 28.22 16.26
CA ILE A 518 -19.80 26.81 16.44
C ILE A 518 -19.55 26.24 15.05
N GLY A 519 -18.51 25.45 14.89
CA GLY A 519 -18.19 24.84 13.60
C GLY A 519 -17.43 23.53 13.70
N ALA A 520 -17.30 22.90 12.54
CA ALA A 520 -16.50 21.73 12.32
C ALA A 520 -15.53 21.99 11.16
N SER A 521 -14.41 21.28 11.16
CA SER A 521 -13.42 21.31 10.08
C SER A 521 -12.98 19.92 9.70
N LEU A 522 -12.49 19.78 8.47
CA LEU A 522 -11.89 18.55 7.97
C LEU A 522 -10.59 18.90 7.23
N ALA A 523 -9.46 18.36 7.71
CA ALA A 523 -8.14 18.60 7.13
C ALA A 523 -7.29 17.32 7.13
N PRO A 524 -6.18 17.25 6.37
CA PRO A 524 -5.19 16.21 6.56
C PRO A 524 -4.62 16.20 7.98
N TYR A 525 -4.48 15.03 8.60
CA TYR A 525 -3.92 14.85 9.94
C TYR A 525 -2.45 15.26 10.00
N ALA A 526 -2.11 16.13 10.96
CA ALA A 526 -0.78 16.63 11.25
C ALA A 526 0.01 17.10 10.00
N PRO A 527 -0.49 18.10 9.25
CA PRO A 527 0.16 18.57 8.03
C PRO A 527 1.44 19.35 8.36
N HIS A 528 2.50 19.18 7.56
CA HIS A 528 3.80 19.81 7.84
C HIS A 528 3.94 21.22 7.24
N ARG A 529 3.41 21.47 6.04
CA ARG A 529 3.51 22.74 5.30
C ARG A 529 2.14 23.21 4.82
N TYR A 530 1.89 23.21 3.51
CA TYR A 530 0.62 23.55 2.91
C TYR A 530 -0.36 22.39 3.01
N TYR A 531 -1.65 22.71 3.20
CA TYR A 531 -2.72 21.74 3.19
C TYR A 531 -4.06 22.42 2.92
N TRP A 532 -4.99 21.66 2.38
CA TRP A 532 -6.37 22.08 2.21
C TRP A 532 -7.18 21.74 3.47
N GLN A 533 -8.13 22.61 3.81
CA GLN A 533 -9.08 22.39 4.90
C GLN A 533 -10.47 22.82 4.43
N ALA A 534 -11.48 22.04 4.78
CA ALA A 534 -12.88 22.42 4.65
C ALA A 534 -13.43 22.78 6.04
N GLU A 535 -14.37 23.73 6.10
CA GLU A 535 -15.01 24.14 7.36
C GLU A 535 -16.52 24.34 7.17
N LEU A 536 -17.28 24.10 8.22
CA LEU A 536 -18.71 24.34 8.31
C LEU A 536 -18.99 25.05 9.63
N TYR A 537 -19.80 26.10 9.61
CA TYR A 537 -20.12 26.92 10.75
C TYR A 537 -21.61 27.16 10.88
N LEU A 538 -22.07 27.26 12.12
CA LEU A 538 -23.32 27.88 12.51
C LEU A 538 -22.97 29.16 13.30
N SER A 539 -23.52 30.30 12.89
CA SER A 539 -23.29 31.58 13.55
C SER A 539 -24.60 32.23 13.94
N SER A 540 -24.68 32.73 15.18
CA SER A 540 -25.82 33.46 15.72
C SER A 540 -25.38 34.86 16.08
N PHE A 541 -25.97 35.87 15.44
CA PHE A 541 -25.64 37.27 15.66
C PHE A 541 -26.43 37.83 16.85
N LYS A 542 -25.79 38.71 17.63
CA LYS A 542 -26.47 39.50 18.66
C LYS A 542 -27.56 40.35 17.98
N GLU A 543 -28.68 40.49 18.66
CA GLU A 543 -29.81 41.28 18.17
C GLU A 543 -29.39 42.72 17.91
N SER A 544 -29.67 43.21 16.70
CA SER A 544 -29.40 44.57 16.27
C SER A 544 -30.60 45.45 16.50
N THR A 545 -30.43 46.57 17.18
CA THR A 545 -31.49 47.55 17.43
C THR A 545 -31.06 48.89 16.86
N TYR A 546 -31.89 49.48 15.98
CA TYR A 546 -31.63 50.81 15.44
C TYR A 546 -32.92 51.61 15.25
N LEU A 547 -32.81 52.92 15.50
CA LEU A 547 -33.88 53.88 15.31
C LEU A 547 -34.00 54.21 13.81
N VAL A 548 -35.20 54.01 13.26
CA VAL A 548 -35.53 54.24 11.84
C VAL A 548 -35.97 55.68 11.64
N SER A 549 -36.86 56.16 12.50
CA SER A 549 -37.33 57.54 12.51
C SER A 549 -37.76 57.93 13.92
N SER A 550 -37.68 59.22 14.20
CA SER A 550 -38.22 59.85 15.39
C SER A 550 -39.09 61.01 14.92
N SER A 551 -40.29 61.14 15.48
CA SER A 551 -41.21 62.22 15.16
C SER A 551 -41.64 62.92 16.43
N GLY A 552 -41.60 64.26 16.39
CA GLY A 552 -41.95 65.13 17.52
C GLY A 552 -43.44 65.12 17.88
N PRO A 553 -43.90 66.11 18.67
CA PRO A 553 -45.19 66.03 19.34
C PRO A 553 -46.35 65.89 18.35
N GLY A 554 -47.18 64.86 18.57
CA GLY A 554 -48.32 64.49 17.74
C GLY A 554 -49.65 65.01 18.28
N LYS A 555 -50.74 64.67 17.59
CA LYS A 555 -52.11 64.91 18.05
C LYS A 555 -52.41 64.13 19.33
N ASP A 556 -53.34 64.64 20.13
CA ASP A 556 -53.81 63.99 21.34
C ASP A 556 -54.35 62.59 21.04
N THR A 557 -54.04 61.63 21.91
CA THR A 557 -54.48 60.24 21.85
C THR A 557 -55.14 59.86 23.17
N THR A 558 -55.98 58.83 23.15
CA THR A 558 -56.66 58.34 24.34
C THR A 558 -56.23 56.92 24.64
N VAL A 559 -55.65 56.68 25.82
CA VAL A 559 -55.28 55.34 26.30
C VAL A 559 -56.06 55.09 27.58
N ASN A 560 -56.83 53.99 27.65
CA ASN A 560 -57.68 53.65 28.79
C ASN A 560 -58.59 54.81 29.27
N ARG A 561 -59.15 55.59 28.33
CA ARG A 561 -60.03 56.76 28.58
C ARG A 561 -59.35 57.98 29.23
N ILE A 562 -58.03 57.99 29.33
CA ILE A 562 -57.25 59.16 29.73
C ILE A 562 -56.66 59.80 28.47
N ASN A 563 -56.76 61.12 28.37
CA ASN A 563 -56.17 61.88 27.26
C ASN A 563 -54.67 62.08 27.51
N TYR A 564 -53.89 61.73 26.50
CA TYR A 564 -52.45 61.89 26.47
C TYR A 564 -52.04 62.67 25.23
N ARG A 565 -51.09 63.58 25.39
CA ARG A 565 -50.39 64.21 24.27
C ARG A 565 -49.17 63.38 23.92
N ILE A 566 -49.01 62.99 22.65
CA ILE A 566 -47.79 62.33 22.19
C ILE A 566 -46.68 63.39 22.16
N LEU A 567 -45.65 63.23 22.98
CA LEU A 567 -44.50 64.13 23.04
C LEU A 567 -43.41 63.69 22.06
N ASN A 568 -43.16 62.38 21.99
CA ASN A 568 -42.24 61.77 21.04
C ASN A 568 -42.75 60.41 20.58
N LYS A 569 -42.43 60.04 19.34
CA LYS A 569 -42.68 58.72 18.77
C LYS A 569 -41.43 58.24 18.04
N ASP A 570 -40.78 57.23 18.61
CA ASP A 570 -39.62 56.59 18.04
C ASP A 570 -40.02 55.27 17.38
N TYR A 571 -39.61 55.10 16.13
CA TYR A 571 -39.77 53.85 15.39
C TYR A 571 -38.44 53.10 15.37
N THR A 572 -38.38 52.00 16.10
CA THR A 572 -37.17 51.18 16.28
C THR A 572 -37.36 49.82 15.61
N LYS A 573 -36.31 49.34 14.93
CA LYS A 573 -36.29 48.01 14.32
C LYS A 573 -35.27 47.11 15.02
N ILE A 574 -35.73 45.94 15.46
CA ILE A 574 -34.93 44.90 16.11
C ILE A 574 -34.74 43.74 15.12
N LYS A 575 -33.50 43.34 14.84
CA LYS A 575 -33.18 42.24 13.92
C LYS A 575 -32.36 41.15 14.59
N LYS A 576 -32.76 39.89 14.37
CA LYS A 576 -32.02 38.68 14.79
C LYS A 576 -31.74 37.79 13.59
N VAL A 577 -30.47 37.41 13.38
CA VAL A 577 -30.06 36.60 12.24
C VAL A 577 -29.20 35.42 12.67
N THR A 578 -29.51 34.24 12.13
CA THR A 578 -28.70 33.02 12.23
C THR A 578 -28.26 32.61 10.84
N THR A 579 -26.97 32.28 10.70
CA THR A 579 -26.35 31.98 9.41
C THR A 579 -25.62 30.64 9.45
N ILE A 580 -25.74 29.85 8.39
CA ILE A 580 -24.82 28.74 8.12
C ILE A 580 -23.71 29.28 7.23
N ASN A 581 -22.45 28.97 7.56
CA ASN A 581 -21.32 29.32 6.70
C ASN A 581 -20.56 28.07 6.27
N VAL A 582 -20.18 28.00 5.00
CA VAL A 582 -19.44 26.89 4.41
C VAL A 582 -18.13 27.41 3.82
N VAL A 583 -17.02 26.78 4.18
CA VAL A 583 -15.70 26.97 3.55
C VAL A 583 -15.38 25.68 2.82
N PRO A 584 -15.69 25.57 1.52
CA PRO A 584 -15.52 24.31 0.79
C PRO A 584 -14.05 23.92 0.65
N ALA A 585 -13.16 24.89 0.45
CA ALA A 585 -11.72 24.68 0.45
C ALA A 585 -10.99 26.00 0.80
N GLN A 586 -10.16 25.96 1.84
CA GLN A 586 -9.18 27.00 2.15
C GLN A 586 -7.77 26.42 2.11
N LEU A 587 -6.82 27.24 1.66
CA LEU A 587 -5.41 26.90 1.68
C LEU A 587 -4.83 27.36 3.02
N ARG A 588 -4.19 26.44 3.75
CA ARG A 588 -3.47 26.73 4.99
C ARG A 588 -1.99 26.40 4.84
N TYR A 589 -1.15 27.14 5.54
CA TYR A 589 0.30 26.96 5.59
C TYR A 589 0.79 26.96 7.04
N ASN A 590 1.39 25.86 7.48
CA ASN A 590 2.04 25.77 8.79
C ASN A 590 3.49 26.25 8.69
N ILE A 591 3.79 27.40 9.28
CA ILE A 591 5.16 27.94 9.39
C ILE A 591 6.00 27.02 10.27
N ASN A 592 5.46 26.62 11.42
CA ASN A 592 6.06 25.65 12.32
C ASN A 592 4.96 24.82 13.03
N LYS A 593 5.28 24.19 14.17
CA LYS A 593 4.29 23.41 14.94
C LYS A 593 3.33 24.30 15.75
N TYR A 594 3.64 25.60 15.88
CA TYR A 594 2.96 26.57 16.74
C TYR A 594 2.21 27.68 16.00
N ILE A 595 2.56 27.93 14.74
CA ILE A 595 2.05 29.06 13.95
C ILE A 595 1.62 28.56 12.58
N GLY A 596 0.42 28.95 12.16
CA GLY A 596 -0.09 28.72 10.82
C GLY A 596 -0.84 29.94 10.29
N ALA A 597 -0.93 30.04 8.97
CA ALA A 597 -1.72 31.05 8.28
C ALA A 597 -2.69 30.36 7.31
N GLY A 598 -3.82 31.00 7.02
CA GLY A 598 -4.83 30.50 6.10
C GLY A 598 -5.49 31.60 5.30
N ALA A 599 -5.97 31.27 4.11
CA ALA A 599 -6.81 32.16 3.32
C ALA A 599 -7.83 31.33 2.53
N GLY A 600 -9.01 31.89 2.31
CA GLY A 600 -10.07 31.21 1.59
C GLY A 600 -11.30 32.07 1.35
N ALA A 601 -12.31 31.42 0.77
CA ALA A 601 -13.64 31.98 0.57
C ALA A 601 -14.65 31.22 1.42
N LEU A 602 -15.66 31.95 1.87
CA LEU A 602 -16.71 31.47 2.75
C LEU A 602 -18.06 31.84 2.15
N VAL A 603 -18.97 30.88 2.06
CA VAL A 603 -20.35 31.09 1.59
C VAL A 603 -21.27 31.12 2.81
N SER A 604 -22.01 32.20 2.99
CA SER A 604 -22.97 32.40 4.08
C SER A 604 -24.41 32.28 3.56
N LEU A 605 -25.25 31.57 4.31
CA LEU A 605 -26.69 31.44 4.07
C LEU A 605 -27.46 31.85 5.32
N ASP A 606 -28.32 32.84 5.22
CA ASP A 606 -29.14 33.35 6.32
C ASP A 606 -30.37 32.46 6.51
N ILE A 607 -30.23 31.42 7.31
CA ILE A 607 -31.27 30.42 7.51
C ILE A 607 -32.45 30.95 8.34
N TYR A 608 -32.23 31.97 9.17
CA TYR A 608 -33.27 32.57 10.00
C TYR A 608 -33.03 34.08 10.12
N ASN A 609 -34.04 34.88 9.79
CA ASN A 609 -34.03 36.32 9.92
C ASN A 609 -35.37 36.80 10.51
N LYS A 610 -35.34 37.33 11.73
CA LYS A 610 -36.50 37.92 12.42
C LYS A 610 -36.31 39.44 12.49
N SER A 611 -37.27 40.19 11.99
CA SER A 611 -37.36 41.65 12.13
C SER A 611 -38.61 42.01 12.93
N THR A 612 -38.43 42.70 14.05
CA THR A 612 -39.51 43.21 14.89
C THR A 612 -39.49 44.73 14.87
N ASP A 613 -40.64 45.30 14.55
CA ASP A 613 -40.86 46.72 14.43
C ASP A 613 -41.55 47.21 15.70
N VAL A 614 -40.92 48.14 16.41
CA VAL A 614 -41.38 48.65 17.71
C VAL A 614 -41.61 50.15 17.61
N LEU A 615 -42.77 50.59 18.08
CA LEU A 615 -43.10 52.00 18.26
C LEU A 615 -43.04 52.33 19.75
N ASP A 616 -42.09 53.18 20.10
CA ASP A 616 -41.89 53.69 21.46
C ASP A 616 -42.48 55.10 21.54
N TYR A 617 -43.53 55.27 22.34
CA TYR A 617 -44.22 56.54 22.54
C TYR A 617 -43.86 57.13 23.91
N THR A 618 -43.49 58.40 23.95
CA THR A 618 -43.47 59.19 25.18
C THR A 618 -44.74 60.03 25.23
N LEU A 619 -45.58 59.76 26.22
CA LEU A 619 -46.90 60.35 26.39
C LEU A 619 -46.89 61.31 27.57
N GLY A 620 -47.43 62.52 27.40
CA GLY A 620 -47.63 63.49 28.47
C GLY A 620 -49.11 63.61 28.81
N THR A 621 -49.44 63.65 30.10
CA THR A 621 -50.79 63.98 30.58
C THR A 621 -50.72 65.05 31.66
N THR A 622 -51.72 65.91 31.73
CA THR A 622 -51.77 67.01 32.70
C THR A 622 -52.97 66.81 33.61
N ASN A 623 -52.72 66.70 34.91
CA ASN A 623 -53.77 66.54 35.91
C ASN A 623 -54.51 67.87 36.15
N ALA A 624 -55.67 67.82 36.80
CA ALA A 624 -56.50 69.00 37.09
C ALA A 624 -55.78 70.14 37.85
N ASN A 625 -54.68 69.84 38.55
CA ASN A 625 -53.83 70.80 39.26
C ASN A 625 -52.71 71.42 38.39
N GLY A 626 -52.71 71.17 37.07
CA GLY A 626 -51.71 71.71 36.13
C GLY A 626 -50.37 70.95 36.11
N THR A 627 -50.21 69.90 36.92
CA THR A 627 -48.98 69.09 36.94
C THR A 627 -48.93 68.14 35.75
N THR A 628 -47.83 68.15 34.99
CA THR A 628 -47.62 67.27 33.84
C THR A 628 -46.82 66.03 34.24
N THR A 629 -47.30 64.84 33.87
CA THR A 629 -46.60 63.57 34.05
C THR A 629 -46.34 62.90 32.71
N ASN A 630 -45.16 62.32 32.56
CA ASN A 630 -44.75 61.61 31.35
C ASN A 630 -44.76 60.08 31.61
N SER A 631 -45.21 59.32 30.61
CA SER A 631 -45.21 57.86 30.64
C SER A 631 -44.75 57.30 29.29
N ASP A 632 -43.96 56.22 29.31
CA ASP A 632 -43.50 55.54 28.11
C ASP A 632 -44.38 54.33 27.77
N LEU A 633 -44.75 54.17 26.50
CA LEU A 633 -45.52 53.04 25.98
C LEU A 633 -44.80 52.41 24.79
N LYS A 634 -44.48 51.12 24.89
CA LYS A 634 -43.86 50.34 23.80
C LYS A 634 -44.89 49.44 23.13
N VAL A 635 -45.04 49.56 21.81
CA VAL A 635 -45.99 48.76 21.02
C VAL A 635 -45.23 48.03 19.92
N ILE A 636 -45.41 46.71 19.81
CA ILE A 636 -44.91 45.95 18.66
C ILE A 636 -45.86 46.24 17.48
N ALA A 637 -45.35 46.98 16.50
CA ALA A 637 -46.11 47.38 15.33
C ALA A 637 -46.18 46.25 14.29
N ASN A 638 -45.11 45.49 14.12
CA ASN A 638 -45.05 44.37 13.19
C ASN A 638 -43.95 43.36 13.60
N GLU A 639 -44.13 42.09 13.23
CA GLU A 639 -43.09 41.05 13.35
C GLU A 639 -43.05 40.22 12.07
N LEU A 640 -41.88 40.17 11.44
CA LEU A 640 -41.67 39.45 10.18
C LEU A 640 -40.53 38.43 10.32
N LYS A 641 -40.80 37.19 9.91
CA LYS A 641 -39.85 36.07 9.92
C LYS A 641 -39.60 35.59 8.50
N LYS A 642 -38.33 35.49 8.12
CA LYS A 642 -37.90 34.92 6.84
C LYS A 642 -36.90 33.81 7.09
N ASN A 643 -37.11 32.69 6.41
CA ASN A 643 -36.13 31.60 6.32
C ASN A 643 -35.40 31.74 4.98
N PHE A 644 -34.11 31.41 4.94
CA PHE A 644 -33.26 31.53 3.74
C PHE A 644 -33.33 32.94 3.13
N ALA A 645 -33.13 33.95 3.96
CA ALA A 645 -33.37 35.34 3.60
C ALA A 645 -32.32 35.93 2.65
N ASP A 646 -31.09 35.43 2.69
CA ASP A 646 -29.97 35.95 1.89
C ASP A 646 -28.85 34.92 1.73
N ALA A 647 -28.06 35.09 0.66
CA ALA A 647 -26.84 34.34 0.38
C ALA A 647 -25.70 35.30 0.04
N ARG A 648 -24.51 35.04 0.61
CA ARG A 648 -23.34 35.91 0.48
C ARG A 648 -22.06 35.09 0.33
N ILE A 649 -21.07 35.68 -0.32
CA ILE A 649 -19.71 35.16 -0.42
C ILE A 649 -18.80 36.17 0.27
N SER A 650 -17.99 35.73 1.22
CA SER A 650 -16.97 36.54 1.88
C SER A 650 -15.59 35.93 1.64
N PHE A 651 -14.55 36.76 1.59
CA PHE A 651 -13.16 36.32 1.57
C PHE A 651 -12.56 36.48 2.96
N PHE A 652 -11.62 35.62 3.32
CA PHE A 652 -10.96 35.70 4.61
C PHE A 652 -9.48 35.36 4.55
N SER A 653 -8.75 35.89 5.53
CA SER A 653 -7.39 35.49 5.90
C SER A 653 -7.34 35.29 7.41
N ASP A 654 -6.57 34.31 7.87
CA ASP A 654 -6.41 34.04 9.30
C ASP A 654 -5.00 33.60 9.70
N ILE A 655 -4.67 33.83 10.97
CA ILE A 655 -3.47 33.34 11.64
C ILE A 655 -3.91 32.47 12.82
N GLN A 656 -3.29 31.29 12.96
CA GLN A 656 -3.47 30.39 14.10
C GLN A 656 -2.20 30.32 14.95
N LEU A 657 -2.37 30.36 16.27
CA LEU A 657 -1.34 30.24 17.29
C LEU A 657 -1.68 29.08 18.24
N GLY A 658 -0.68 28.28 18.63
CA GLY A 658 -0.85 27.08 19.45
C GLY A 658 -0.54 25.80 18.66
N LEU A 659 -1.03 24.63 19.06
CA LEU A 659 -0.69 23.37 18.38
C LEU A 659 -1.43 23.21 17.03
N VAL A 660 -1.07 24.01 16.03
CA VAL A 660 -1.82 24.14 14.75
C VAL A 660 -1.91 22.86 13.91
N ARG A 661 -1.10 21.84 14.22
CA ARG A 661 -1.10 20.55 13.50
C ARG A 661 -2.15 19.56 14.01
N VAL A 662 -2.47 19.57 15.30
CA VAL A 662 -3.33 18.58 16.00
C VAL A 662 -4.19 19.19 17.12
N GLY A 663 -4.25 20.52 17.22
CA GLY A 663 -4.94 21.23 18.29
C GLY A 663 -4.34 21.04 19.70
N PRO A 664 -4.77 21.86 20.68
CA PRO A 664 -5.62 23.04 20.50
C PRO A 664 -4.84 24.24 19.93
N SER A 665 -5.54 25.12 19.20
CA SER A 665 -4.98 26.40 18.72
C SER A 665 -6.04 27.50 18.70
N VAL A 666 -5.63 28.74 18.88
CA VAL A 666 -6.45 29.95 18.76
C VAL A 666 -6.18 30.59 17.39
N GLY A 667 -7.22 31.01 16.69
CA GLY A 667 -7.13 31.67 15.39
C GLY A 667 -7.77 33.05 15.39
N PHE A 668 -7.19 33.96 14.63
CA PHE A 668 -7.68 35.31 14.38
C PHE A 668 -7.96 35.44 12.89
N ARG A 669 -9.22 35.62 12.52
CA ARG A 669 -9.70 35.67 11.15
C ARG A 669 -10.24 37.05 10.82
N TYR A 670 -9.74 37.63 9.73
CA TYR A 670 -10.32 38.79 9.09
C TYR A 670 -11.23 38.34 7.95
N LEU A 671 -12.45 38.88 7.87
CA LEU A 671 -13.40 38.60 6.78
C LEU A 671 -13.83 39.89 6.09
N PHE A 672 -13.87 39.85 4.77
CA PHE A 672 -14.38 40.89 3.89
C PHE A 672 -15.57 40.37 3.08
N ASP A 673 -16.70 41.07 3.19
CA ASP A 673 -17.92 40.79 2.42
C ASP A 673 -18.09 41.86 1.31
N PRO A 674 -17.81 41.52 0.03
CA PRO A 674 -17.91 42.47 -1.07
C PRO A 674 -19.34 42.92 -1.39
N LYS A 675 -20.37 42.12 -1.06
CA LYS A 675 -21.77 42.48 -1.35
C LYS A 675 -22.24 43.64 -0.49
N THR A 676 -21.76 43.69 0.76
CA THR A 676 -22.13 44.72 1.74
C THR A 676 -21.00 45.71 2.02
N SER A 677 -19.84 45.56 1.37
CA SER A 677 -18.61 46.29 1.67
C SER A 677 -18.23 46.25 3.16
N ASN A 678 -18.53 45.13 3.83
CA ASN A 678 -18.39 44.99 5.27
C ASN A 678 -17.09 44.26 5.64
N ASN A 679 -16.45 44.73 6.71
CA ASN A 679 -15.25 44.12 7.30
C ASN A 679 -15.53 43.67 8.74
N ARG A 680 -15.08 42.46 9.09
CA ARG A 680 -15.21 41.92 10.46
C ARG A 680 -14.01 41.08 10.87
N MET A 681 -13.82 40.94 12.18
CA MET A 681 -12.86 39.99 12.75
C MET A 681 -13.57 38.89 13.55
N ALA A 682 -12.94 37.73 13.62
CA ALA A 682 -13.37 36.65 14.47
C ALA A 682 -12.18 36.00 15.15
N THR A 683 -12.32 35.77 16.45
CA THR A 683 -11.39 34.95 17.23
C THR A 683 -12.03 33.59 17.45
N TYR A 684 -11.31 32.51 17.21
CA TYR A 684 -11.83 31.15 17.38
C TYR A 684 -10.80 30.22 18.02
N VAL A 685 -11.27 29.25 18.78
CA VAL A 685 -10.50 28.10 19.25
C VAL A 685 -10.82 26.92 18.35
N THR A 686 -9.80 26.17 17.95
CA THR A 686 -9.96 24.94 17.17
C THR A 686 -9.16 23.79 17.74
N TRP A 687 -9.74 22.60 17.70
CA TRP A 687 -9.09 21.35 18.07
C TRP A 687 -9.26 20.32 16.95
N LYS A 688 -8.14 19.86 16.37
CA LYS A 688 -8.08 18.87 15.29
C LYS A 688 -7.70 17.49 15.84
N PHE A 689 -8.49 16.45 15.61
CA PHE A 689 -8.24 15.11 16.19
C PHE A 689 -7.28 14.26 15.37
#